data_AF-A0A0W0FM51-F1
#
_entry.id   AF-A0A0W0FM51-F1
#
_cell.length_a   1.000
_cell.length_b   1.000
_cell.length_c   1.000
_cell.angle_alpha   90.00
_cell.angle_beta   90.00
_cell.angle_gamma   90.00
#
_symmetry.space_group_name_H-M   'P 1'
#
loop_
_entity.id
_entity.type
_entity.pdbx_description
1 polymer ?
#
loop_
_entity_poly.entity_id
_entity_poly.type
_entity_poly.pdbx_seq_one_letter_code
_entity_poly.pdbx_strand_id
1 'polypeptide(L)'
;MAFNGSNVHVARDAKNIVYGDQINNVHGGVSSKLDDSIFQETFKLLAKKAAPNACYDSEQRFPPPNCHPGTRTRILEELSGWIEDNPKTTRVFWLYGSAGVGKSAIAQNLAETYAGKRVAAAFFFSRNDPSRDKLEPFVASIAYQFCTLGSCLRSVLAPIITETIRSDPNIFHKSSENQFEQLIVEPCSKVDITKWNDLPNAIIVDGLDECTDYLSQGRILRIIQKVVTARQIPVPWIFLIFSRPEPQIRDAFDDFGFILRSLDVNSSDEAYQDILNYFSEQFALLRKKHRRALRYEDTSWPGKDIIYQLANRADKQFIFAATVIKYIDTHDERPQDRLHTILRIYVDNESDSPYSDLDILYHQILLTCHRWEKVQPVLRLLVTPHRTPGTILQRHISWRSSETIAHLLGLKMGEVETILSRLHSVLQIPEDDSKCDIRIAHVSFTEFLSDSNRSGEYHAPQMSKSEYFDHVSTLLLHTLSTLEQHYPLHHLQSDPTKALPVWEEMLRKNRSELMEYSCRRWDVYCRQVESPSPNLCAALSKFDPHFALAVCMYYKPLPYLRYWEGIVRWAKPFGEDTRSFVETCESFFRGFCIAFPPAILQHEALWWTFELEQDLVQRFLNDVQKRLVKNLYSIEQAAMESSPEGHALLMLPSDTRTIPLEDWNIAHIAKINGDVLTRLPRSFYTCKNHLELLLDDIWNDTYKIASHGWITEDDLIHLKWILVKRAEIFGILLRCRTIEVTNGKQE
;
A
#
# COMPACT_ATOMS: atom_id res chain seq x y z
N MET A 1 24.02 56.80 -1.48
CA MET A 1 23.32 58.05 -1.83
C MET A 1 21.86 57.71 -2.04
N ALA A 2 20.95 58.39 -1.35
CA ALA A 2 19.51 58.16 -1.46
C ALA A 2 18.91 58.90 -2.66
N PHE A 3 17.94 58.30 -3.33
CA PHE A 3 16.98 59.01 -4.17
C PHE A 3 15.57 58.56 -3.79
N ASN A 4 14.72 59.56 -3.56
CA ASN A 4 13.33 59.46 -3.17
C ASN A 4 12.49 59.98 -4.35
N GLY A 5 11.38 59.31 -4.68
CA GLY A 5 10.32 59.88 -5.50
C GLY A 5 10.17 59.38 -6.94
N SER A 6 8.99 58.81 -7.19
CA SER A 6 8.17 58.84 -8.42
C SER A 6 8.62 58.13 -9.71
N ASN A 7 7.78 57.15 -10.10
CA ASN A 7 7.48 56.67 -11.45
C ASN A 7 8.66 56.41 -12.41
N VAL A 8 9.11 55.15 -12.43
CA VAL A 8 9.86 54.59 -13.56
C VAL A 8 9.07 53.42 -14.13
N HIS A 9 8.50 53.62 -15.32
CA HIS A 9 7.98 52.56 -16.16
C HIS A 9 9.14 51.70 -16.67
N VAL A 10 9.14 50.41 -16.35
CA VAL A 10 10.06 49.45 -16.97
C VAL A 10 9.48 49.05 -18.32
N ALA A 11 9.96 49.67 -19.38
CA ALA A 11 9.79 49.15 -20.73
C ALA A 11 10.63 47.86 -20.87
N ARG A 12 10.02 46.82 -21.46
CA ARG A 12 10.68 45.55 -21.76
C ARG A 12 11.89 45.84 -22.69
N ASP A 13 13.03 45.24 -22.36
CA ASP A 13 14.28 45.20 -23.15
C ASP A 13 15.39 46.24 -22.88
N ALA A 14 15.72 46.50 -21.61
CA ALA A 14 17.03 47.06 -21.26
C ALA A 14 18.04 45.95 -20.87
N LYS A 15 19.02 45.66 -21.73
CA LYS A 15 20.20 44.84 -21.38
C LYS A 15 21.33 45.76 -20.89
N ASN A 16 21.64 45.71 -19.60
CA ASN A 16 22.88 46.29 -19.09
C ASN A 16 24.04 45.33 -19.37
N ILE A 17 25.03 45.78 -20.13
CA ILE A 17 26.32 45.09 -20.29
C ILE A 17 27.30 45.77 -19.34
N VAL A 18 27.83 45.01 -18.39
CA VAL A 18 28.87 45.47 -17.45
C VAL A 18 30.12 44.65 -17.72
N TYR A 19 31.27 45.32 -17.88
CA TYR A 19 32.59 44.70 -18.01
C TYR A 19 33.31 44.79 -16.66
N GLY A 20 33.59 43.65 -16.02
CA GLY A 20 34.39 43.53 -14.79
C GLY A 20 33.98 42.36 -13.89
N ASP A 21 34.94 41.81 -13.13
CA ASP A 21 34.75 40.66 -12.25
C ASP A 21 33.74 40.95 -11.13
N GLN A 22 32.68 40.13 -11.05
CA GLN A 22 31.75 40.12 -9.93
C GLN A 22 32.02 38.92 -9.02
N ILE A 23 32.26 39.19 -7.74
CA ILE A 23 32.10 38.20 -6.68
C ILE A 23 30.66 38.32 -6.19
N ASN A 24 29.82 37.36 -6.58
CA ASN A 24 28.45 37.25 -6.07
C ASN A 24 28.46 36.56 -4.71
N ASN A 25 28.39 37.35 -3.63
CA ASN A 25 27.97 36.84 -2.33
C ASN A 25 26.44 36.65 -2.38
N VAL A 26 26.00 35.43 -2.67
CA VAL A 26 24.60 35.04 -2.60
C VAL A 26 24.21 34.91 -1.12
N HIS A 27 23.67 35.98 -0.54
CA HIS A 27 22.77 35.84 0.60
C HIS A 27 21.44 35.33 0.05
N GLY A 28 21.29 34.01 0.01
CA GLY A 28 20.08 33.33 -0.47
C GLY A 28 18.89 33.62 0.42
N GLY A 29 18.20 34.73 0.16
CA GLY A 29 16.81 34.91 0.55
C GLY A 29 15.98 33.90 -0.22
N VAL A 30 15.27 33.02 0.50
CA VAL A 30 14.32 32.06 -0.06
C VAL A 30 13.29 32.83 -0.88
N SER A 31 13.28 32.61 -2.20
CA SER A 31 12.26 33.15 -3.10
C SER A 31 10.88 32.65 -2.67
N SER A 32 9.94 33.57 -2.46
CA SER A 32 8.58 33.33 -1.95
C SER A 32 7.59 32.79 -2.99
N LYS A 33 8.06 32.35 -4.16
CA LYS A 33 7.24 31.65 -5.15
C LYS A 33 7.74 30.23 -5.26
N LEU A 34 7.04 29.30 -4.60
CA LEU A 34 7.17 27.88 -4.88
C LEU A 34 6.99 27.70 -6.39
N ASP A 35 7.96 27.06 -7.04
CA ASP A 35 7.70 26.46 -8.33
C ASP A 35 6.67 25.35 -8.08
N ASP A 36 5.41 25.61 -8.42
CA ASP A 36 4.26 24.75 -8.07
C ASP A 36 4.49 23.31 -8.54
N SER A 37 5.24 23.10 -9.64
CA SER A 37 5.58 21.78 -10.15
C SER A 37 6.51 21.01 -9.20
N ILE A 38 7.58 21.66 -8.73
CA ILE A 38 8.60 21.04 -7.86
C ILE A 38 8.01 20.73 -6.48
N PHE A 39 7.19 21.66 -5.94
CA PHE A 39 6.49 21.41 -4.70
C PHE A 39 5.55 20.21 -4.81
N GLN A 40 4.78 20.12 -5.89
CA GLN A 40 3.86 19.00 -6.12
C GLN A 40 4.60 17.66 -6.24
N GLU A 41 5.73 17.60 -6.94
CA GLU A 41 6.53 16.38 -7.06
C GLU A 41 7.09 15.95 -5.70
N THR A 42 7.66 16.89 -4.96
CA THR A 42 8.23 16.65 -3.63
C THR A 42 7.17 16.24 -2.61
N PHE A 43 6.03 16.91 -2.62
CA PHE A 43 4.89 16.58 -1.77
C PHE A 43 4.32 15.20 -2.08
N LYS A 44 4.27 14.79 -3.36
CA LYS A 44 3.90 13.42 -3.77
C LYS A 44 4.91 12.39 -3.26
N LEU A 45 6.21 12.68 -3.33
CA LEU A 45 7.24 11.80 -2.78
C LEU A 45 7.11 11.64 -1.26
N LEU A 46 6.87 12.74 -0.56
CA LEU A 46 6.65 12.74 0.89
C LEU A 46 5.38 11.96 1.26
N ALA A 47 4.27 12.18 0.54
CA ALA A 47 3.03 11.42 0.71
C ALA A 47 3.22 9.90 0.51
N LYS A 48 4.07 9.51 -0.46
CA LYS A 48 4.39 8.10 -0.75
C LYS A 48 5.21 7.43 0.37
N LYS A 49 5.94 8.21 1.16
CA LYS A 49 6.77 7.73 2.27
C LYS A 49 6.08 7.86 3.62
N ALA A 50 5.07 8.72 3.71
CA ALA A 50 4.21 8.87 4.87
C ALA A 50 3.20 7.70 4.97
N ALA A 51 2.58 7.61 6.14
CA ALA A 51 1.38 6.81 6.41
C ALA A 51 0.22 7.77 6.70
N PRO A 52 -0.50 8.28 5.68
CA PRO A 52 -1.62 9.21 5.89
C PRO A 52 -2.74 8.62 6.75
N ASN A 53 -2.85 7.29 6.79
CA ASN A 53 -3.80 6.57 7.64
C ASN A 53 -3.45 6.57 9.15
N ALA A 54 -2.26 7.07 9.50
CA ALA A 54 -1.85 7.31 10.88
C ALA A 54 -2.23 8.72 11.38
N CYS A 55 -2.75 9.61 10.53
CA CYS A 55 -3.20 10.94 10.92
C CYS A 55 -4.47 10.88 11.79
N TYR A 56 -4.73 11.93 12.57
CA TYR A 56 -5.86 11.93 13.50
C TYR A 56 -7.24 11.92 12.80
N ASP A 57 -7.31 12.46 11.59
CA ASP A 57 -8.49 12.71 10.77
C ASP A 57 -8.65 11.72 9.59
N SER A 58 -7.94 10.59 9.64
CA SER A 58 -8.00 9.56 8.60
C SER A 58 -9.30 8.75 8.63
N GLU A 59 -9.87 8.47 7.45
CA GLU A 59 -11.03 7.59 7.24
C GLU A 59 -10.80 6.16 7.78
N GLN A 60 -9.57 5.66 7.70
CA GLN A 60 -9.20 4.34 8.25
C GLN A 60 -9.38 4.28 9.77
N ARG A 61 -9.53 5.43 10.43
CA ARG A 61 -9.81 5.54 11.85
C ARG A 61 -11.27 5.86 12.13
N PHE A 62 -12.14 6.06 11.14
CA PHE A 62 -13.55 6.35 11.39
C PHE A 62 -14.37 5.10 11.78
N PRO A 63 -15.27 5.19 12.78
CA PRO A 63 -15.36 6.27 13.76
C PRO A 63 -14.14 6.25 14.71
N PRO A 64 -13.53 7.41 15.02
CA PRO A 64 -12.31 7.44 15.81
C PRO A 64 -12.56 7.01 17.26
N PRO A 65 -11.55 6.45 17.96
CA PRO A 65 -11.63 6.22 19.39
C PRO A 65 -11.99 7.52 20.10
N ASN A 66 -13.04 7.52 20.92
CA ASN A 66 -13.47 8.74 21.59
C ASN A 66 -13.78 8.49 23.06
N CYS A 67 -13.50 9.48 23.89
CA CYS A 67 -13.90 9.45 25.29
C CYS A 67 -15.43 9.55 25.35
N HIS A 68 -16.05 8.75 26.21
CA HIS A 68 -17.47 8.92 26.47
C HIS A 68 -17.69 10.34 27.05
N PRO A 69 -18.74 11.08 26.64
CA PRO A 69 -19.04 12.39 27.21
C PRO A 69 -19.02 12.37 28.75
N GLY A 70 -18.35 13.36 29.36
CA GLY A 70 -18.23 13.47 30.82
C GLY A 70 -17.26 12.50 31.48
N THR A 71 -16.48 11.72 30.73
CA THR A 71 -15.43 10.82 31.25
C THR A 71 -14.04 11.37 30.97
N ARG A 72 -13.04 10.92 31.73
CA ARG A 72 -11.61 11.33 31.61
C ARG A 72 -11.40 12.84 31.67
N THR A 73 -12.33 13.56 32.28
CA THR A 73 -12.36 15.02 32.27
C THR A 73 -11.15 15.59 33.01
N ARG A 74 -10.78 15.00 34.16
CA ARG A 74 -9.62 15.46 34.95
C ARG A 74 -8.31 15.24 34.19
N ILE A 75 -8.16 14.09 33.54
CA ILE A 75 -6.95 13.78 32.74
C ILE A 75 -6.86 14.72 31.53
N LEU A 76 -7.99 14.94 30.84
CA LEU A 76 -8.04 15.87 29.71
C LEU A 76 -7.71 17.30 30.14
N GLU A 77 -8.21 17.77 31.28
CA GLU A 77 -7.88 19.08 31.86
C GLU A 77 -6.38 19.20 32.20
N GLU A 78 -5.78 18.17 32.81
CA GLU A 78 -4.35 18.16 33.13
C GLU A 78 -3.48 18.23 31.87
N LEU A 79 -3.82 17.44 30.84
CA LEU A 79 -3.09 17.43 29.57
C LEU A 79 -3.29 18.73 28.78
N SER A 80 -4.51 19.28 28.78
CA SER A 80 -4.83 20.56 28.15
C SER A 80 -4.07 21.71 28.81
N GLY A 81 -4.11 21.76 30.15
CA GLY A 81 -3.33 22.72 30.94
C GLY A 81 -1.84 22.56 30.71
N TRP A 82 -1.34 21.32 30.56
CA TRP A 82 0.04 21.10 30.16
C TRP A 82 0.29 21.66 28.76
N ILE A 83 -0.50 21.33 27.73
CA ILE A 83 -0.32 21.81 26.34
C ILE A 83 -0.23 23.34 26.29
N GLU A 84 -1.08 24.03 27.05
CA GLU A 84 -1.19 25.49 27.05
C GLU A 84 -0.15 26.20 27.92
N ASP A 85 0.53 25.48 28.82
CA ASP A 85 1.55 26.01 29.73
C ASP A 85 2.68 26.72 28.96
N ASN A 86 2.97 27.97 29.34
CA ASN A 86 4.04 28.80 28.78
C ASN A 86 4.55 29.81 29.84
N PRO A 87 5.84 29.83 30.21
CA PRO A 87 6.94 29.02 29.68
C PRO A 87 6.87 27.54 30.11
N LYS A 88 7.10 26.64 29.15
CA LYS A 88 7.10 25.19 29.39
C LYS A 88 8.19 24.77 30.37
N THR A 89 7.77 24.08 31.44
CA THR A 89 8.68 23.43 32.40
C THR A 89 9.21 22.08 31.91
N THR A 90 8.40 21.36 31.14
CA THR A 90 8.70 20.04 30.57
C THR A 90 8.31 20.03 29.09
N ARG A 91 9.04 19.25 28.27
CA ARG A 91 8.83 19.21 26.80
C ARG A 91 8.25 17.89 26.31
N VAL A 92 8.24 16.87 27.16
CA VAL A 92 7.70 15.56 26.84
C VAL A 92 6.72 15.17 27.93
N PHE A 93 5.51 14.78 27.54
CA PHE A 93 4.52 14.21 28.42
C PHE A 93 4.28 12.76 28.01
N TRP A 94 4.46 11.83 28.95
CA TRP A 94 4.19 10.42 28.73
C TRP A 94 2.99 9.97 29.56
N LEU A 95 1.88 9.71 28.87
CA LEU A 95 0.70 9.11 29.48
C LEU A 95 0.72 7.60 29.21
N TYR A 96 0.71 6.81 30.27
CA TYR A 96 0.80 5.36 30.16
C TYR A 96 -0.28 4.64 30.96
N GLY A 97 -0.48 3.37 30.64
CA GLY A 97 -1.50 2.52 31.25
C GLY A 97 -1.66 1.20 30.51
N SER A 98 -2.46 0.29 31.05
CA SER A 98 -2.70 -1.04 30.49
C SER A 98 -3.54 -0.99 29.20
N ALA A 99 -3.72 -2.13 28.53
CA ALA A 99 -4.57 -2.22 27.36
C ALA A 99 -6.02 -1.83 27.68
N GLY A 100 -6.71 -1.16 26.76
CA GLY A 100 -8.15 -0.94 26.89
C GLY A 100 -8.61 0.12 27.89
N VAL A 101 -7.70 0.85 28.53
CA VAL A 101 -8.06 1.93 29.49
C VAL A 101 -8.44 3.27 28.84
N GLY A 102 -8.32 3.38 27.51
CA GLY A 102 -8.77 4.55 26.75
C GLY A 102 -7.68 5.56 26.36
N LYS A 103 -6.40 5.18 26.36
CA LYS A 103 -5.27 6.06 25.98
C LYS A 103 -5.46 6.69 24.59
N SER A 104 -5.75 5.88 23.57
CA SER A 104 -5.99 6.36 22.20
C SER A 104 -7.21 7.28 22.07
N ALA A 105 -8.22 7.10 22.92
CA ALA A 105 -9.39 7.98 22.97
C ALA A 105 -9.03 9.36 23.55
N ILE A 106 -8.18 9.40 24.58
CA ILE A 106 -7.65 10.66 25.14
C ILE A 106 -6.75 11.35 24.10
N ALA A 107 -5.84 10.61 23.46
CA ALA A 107 -4.97 11.13 22.41
C ALA A 107 -5.78 11.70 21.23
N GLN A 108 -6.83 11.00 20.79
CA GLN A 108 -7.74 11.48 19.75
C GLN A 108 -8.43 12.78 20.15
N ASN A 109 -9.02 12.81 21.36
CA ASN A 109 -9.76 13.97 21.83
C ASN A 109 -8.87 15.22 21.88
N LEU A 110 -7.62 15.08 22.34
CA LEU A 110 -6.64 16.17 22.34
C LEU A 110 -6.24 16.58 20.93
N ALA A 111 -6.02 15.62 20.03
CA ALA A 111 -5.70 15.89 18.64
C ALA A 111 -6.79 16.73 17.95
N GLU A 112 -8.06 16.35 18.12
CA GLU A 112 -9.22 17.06 17.58
C GLU A 112 -9.41 18.44 18.25
N THR A 113 -9.31 18.52 19.57
CA THR A 113 -9.52 19.77 20.34
C THR A 113 -8.51 20.86 19.97
N TYR A 114 -7.27 20.45 19.71
CA TYR A 114 -6.15 21.33 19.41
C TYR A 114 -5.74 21.37 17.93
N ALA A 115 -6.51 20.71 17.05
CA ALA A 115 -6.34 20.79 15.60
C ALA A 115 -6.38 22.24 15.11
N GLY A 116 -5.41 22.63 14.27
CA GLY A 116 -5.28 23.99 13.75
C GLY A 116 -4.90 25.06 14.81
N LYS A 117 -4.70 24.67 16.08
CA LYS A 117 -4.30 25.57 17.17
C LYS A 117 -2.89 25.22 17.66
N ARG A 118 -2.76 24.10 18.36
CA ARG A 118 -1.50 23.67 19.01
C ARG A 118 -0.92 22.42 18.38
N VAL A 119 -1.74 21.53 17.81
CA VAL A 119 -1.27 20.27 17.21
C VAL A 119 -0.66 20.54 15.85
N ALA A 120 0.64 20.27 15.74
CA ALA A 120 1.44 20.37 14.52
C ALA A 120 1.36 19.09 13.69
N ALA A 121 1.35 17.94 14.35
CA ALA A 121 1.18 16.63 13.75
C ALA A 121 0.71 15.62 14.79
N ALA A 122 0.06 14.56 14.33
CA ALA A 122 -0.24 13.39 15.14
C ALA A 122 0.07 12.10 14.37
N PHE A 123 0.60 11.11 15.07
CA PHE A 123 0.88 9.78 14.51
C PHE A 123 0.33 8.71 15.44
N PHE A 124 -0.67 7.97 14.95
CA PHE A 124 -1.31 6.88 15.67
C PHE A 124 -0.79 5.55 15.11
N PHE A 125 0.11 4.91 15.85
CA PHE A 125 0.57 3.56 15.53
C PHE A 125 -0.60 2.57 15.58
N SER A 126 -0.52 1.50 14.80
CA SER A 126 -1.45 0.40 14.94
C SER A 126 -0.83 -0.94 14.59
N ARG A 127 -0.82 -1.89 15.53
CA ARG A 127 -0.24 -3.23 15.33
C ARG A 127 -1.02 -4.05 14.30
N ASN A 128 -2.28 -3.71 14.07
CA ASN A 128 -3.14 -4.38 13.09
C ASN A 128 -2.96 -3.83 11.65
N ASP A 129 -2.15 -2.78 11.47
CA ASP A 129 -2.01 -2.04 10.22
C ASP A 129 -0.53 -1.87 9.81
N PRO A 130 -0.04 -2.69 8.86
CA PRO A 130 1.37 -2.75 8.47
C PRO A 130 1.95 -1.47 7.84
N SER A 131 1.11 -0.48 7.50
CA SER A 131 1.60 0.80 7.00
C SER A 131 1.99 1.76 8.12
N ARG A 132 1.61 1.46 9.38
CA ARG A 132 1.81 2.32 10.55
C ARG A 132 2.16 1.54 11.82
N ASP A 133 2.73 0.34 11.67
CA ASP A 133 3.21 -0.52 12.76
C ASP A 133 4.74 -0.45 12.94
N LYS A 134 5.42 0.50 12.27
CA LYS A 134 6.89 0.64 12.30
C LYS A 134 7.36 2.11 12.22
N LEU A 135 8.65 2.31 12.45
CA LEU A 135 9.32 3.61 12.49
C LEU A 135 9.54 4.24 11.11
N GLU A 136 9.70 3.46 10.03
CA GLU A 136 10.03 3.97 8.70
C GLU A 136 9.10 5.11 8.21
N PRO A 137 7.76 5.02 8.31
CA PRO A 137 6.87 6.10 7.88
C PRO A 137 6.77 7.26 8.87
N PHE A 138 7.23 7.12 10.12
CA PHE A 138 6.97 8.05 11.21
C PHE A 138 7.43 9.47 10.88
N VAL A 139 8.70 9.64 10.51
CA VAL A 139 9.29 10.96 10.24
C VAL A 139 8.67 11.61 9.00
N ALA A 140 8.53 10.84 7.92
CA ALA A 140 7.92 11.32 6.68
C ALA A 140 6.46 11.77 6.91
N SER A 141 5.72 11.08 7.80
CA SER A 141 4.33 11.43 8.12
C SER A 141 4.20 12.73 8.90
N ILE A 142 5.12 13.01 9.81
CA ILE A 142 5.15 14.29 10.53
C ILE A 142 5.47 15.43 9.55
N ALA A 143 6.53 15.28 8.75
CA ALA A 143 6.90 16.28 7.75
C ALA A 143 5.79 16.49 6.69
N TYR A 144 5.08 15.42 6.31
CA TYR A 144 3.92 15.48 5.42
C TYR A 144 2.82 16.38 6.00
N GLN A 145 2.44 16.18 7.26
CA GLN A 145 1.43 16.98 7.95
C GLN A 145 1.83 18.46 8.09
N PHE A 146 3.13 18.77 8.19
CA PHE A 146 3.58 20.17 8.14
C PHE A 146 3.33 20.83 6.77
N CYS A 147 3.31 20.05 5.68
CA CYS A 147 3.19 20.55 4.31
C CYS A 147 1.75 20.52 3.77
N THR A 148 0.80 19.89 4.45
CA THR A 148 -0.60 19.77 3.99
C THR A 148 -1.31 21.12 3.93
N LEU A 149 -2.27 21.27 3.01
CA LEU A 149 -3.00 22.53 2.76
C LEU A 149 -3.65 23.14 4.01
N GLY A 150 -4.16 22.31 4.94
CA GLY A 150 -4.80 22.76 6.17
C GLY A 150 -3.84 23.14 7.31
N SER A 151 -2.53 22.97 7.13
CA SER A 151 -1.55 23.21 8.20
C SER A 151 -1.09 24.67 8.23
N CYS A 152 -1.19 25.32 9.39
CA CYS A 152 -0.62 26.66 9.62
C CYS A 152 0.91 26.69 9.43
N LEU A 153 1.57 25.53 9.57
CA LEU A 153 3.02 25.40 9.37
C LEU A 153 3.43 25.40 7.90
N ARG A 154 2.49 25.16 6.97
CA ARG A 154 2.80 24.99 5.55
C ARG A 154 3.52 26.20 4.96
N SER A 155 3.06 27.42 5.25
CA SER A 155 3.64 28.64 4.69
C SER A 155 5.08 28.89 5.15
N VAL A 156 5.47 28.27 6.27
CA VAL A 156 6.75 28.49 6.94
C VAL A 156 7.72 27.34 6.70
N LEU A 157 7.29 26.10 6.93
CA LEU A 157 8.15 24.91 6.88
C LEU A 157 8.18 24.24 5.51
N ALA A 158 7.08 24.27 4.75
CA ALA A 158 7.00 23.52 3.50
C ALA A 158 8.03 23.96 2.44
N PRO A 159 8.35 25.26 2.25
CA PRO A 159 9.41 25.68 1.33
C PRO A 159 10.78 25.09 1.71
N ILE A 160 11.07 25.04 3.02
CA ILE A 160 12.34 24.56 3.54
C ILE A 160 12.45 23.03 3.39
N ILE A 161 11.40 22.31 3.79
CA ILE A 161 11.33 20.84 3.68
C ILE A 161 11.43 20.42 2.20
N THR A 162 10.76 21.16 1.32
CA THR A 162 10.80 20.91 -0.13
C THR A 162 12.21 21.06 -0.67
N GLU A 163 12.90 22.13 -0.28
CA GLU A 163 14.28 22.37 -0.70
C GLU A 163 15.25 21.32 -0.16
N THR A 164 15.05 20.85 1.08
CA THR A 164 15.84 19.75 1.67
C THR A 164 15.68 18.47 0.86
N ILE A 165 14.45 18.05 0.54
CA ILE A 165 14.20 16.83 -0.24
C ILE A 165 14.72 16.97 -1.68
N ARG A 166 14.57 18.15 -2.28
CA ARG A 166 15.09 18.45 -3.63
C ARG A 166 16.62 18.35 -3.68
N SER A 167 17.28 18.86 -2.66
CA SER A 167 18.75 18.85 -2.56
C SER A 167 19.31 17.46 -2.24
N ASP A 168 18.53 16.62 -1.57
CA ASP A 168 18.89 15.23 -1.28
C ASP A 168 17.70 14.25 -1.46
N PRO A 169 17.49 13.76 -2.69
CA PRO A 169 16.45 12.77 -2.95
C PRO A 169 16.62 11.44 -2.19
N ASN A 170 17.83 11.14 -1.69
CA ASN A 170 18.12 9.93 -0.91
C ASN A 170 17.74 10.06 0.57
N ILE A 171 17.16 11.19 1.01
CA ILE A 171 16.83 11.44 2.41
C ILE A 171 15.98 10.33 3.05
N PHE A 172 15.01 9.76 2.32
CA PHE A 172 14.17 8.67 2.82
C PHE A 172 14.87 7.31 2.91
N HIS A 173 16.11 7.21 2.45
CA HIS A 173 16.98 6.04 2.63
C HIS A 173 18.03 6.28 3.72
N LYS A 174 18.13 7.49 4.28
CA LYS A 174 18.95 7.77 5.46
C LYS A 174 18.31 7.18 6.72
N SER A 175 19.10 7.10 7.79
CA SER A 175 18.60 6.71 9.11
C SER A 175 17.48 7.64 9.59
N SER A 176 16.57 7.13 10.42
CA SER A 176 15.45 7.91 10.97
C SER A 176 15.94 9.13 11.76
N GLU A 177 17.09 9.03 12.44
CA GLU A 177 17.72 10.15 13.12
C GLU A 177 18.07 11.29 12.15
N ASN A 178 18.68 10.94 11.00
CA ASN A 178 19.06 11.92 9.99
C ASN A 178 17.84 12.51 9.28
N GLN A 179 16.82 11.69 9.01
CA GLN A 179 15.55 12.17 8.48
C GLN A 179 14.89 13.16 9.44
N PHE A 180 14.86 12.84 10.74
CA PHE A 180 14.24 13.69 11.75
C PHE A 180 15.00 15.02 11.88
N GLU A 181 16.33 14.97 11.93
CA GLU A 181 17.16 16.16 11.95
C GLU A 181 16.86 17.07 10.75
N GLN A 182 16.96 16.54 9.52
CA GLN A 182 16.88 17.33 8.28
C GLN A 182 15.45 17.77 7.92
N LEU A 183 14.42 16.99 8.27
CA LEU A 183 13.03 17.28 7.90
C LEU A 183 12.20 17.93 9.00
N ILE A 184 12.58 17.79 10.28
CA ILE A 184 11.79 18.25 11.43
C ILE A 184 12.53 19.30 12.26
N VAL A 185 13.85 19.11 12.51
CA VAL A 185 14.64 19.98 13.39
C VAL A 185 15.25 21.15 12.65
N GLU A 186 16.08 20.88 11.64
CA GLU A 186 16.78 21.88 10.85
C GLU A 186 15.82 22.92 10.24
N PRO A 187 14.63 22.56 9.72
CA PRO A 187 13.70 23.55 9.22
C PRO A 187 13.30 24.58 10.27
N CYS A 188 13.24 24.21 11.55
CA CYS A 188 12.88 25.13 12.62
C CYS A 188 13.91 26.22 12.86
N SER A 189 15.19 25.91 12.65
CA SER A 189 16.29 26.88 12.81
C SER A 189 16.27 28.02 11.78
N LYS A 190 15.57 27.80 10.65
CA LYS A 190 15.44 28.77 9.55
C LYS A 190 14.17 29.61 9.66
N VAL A 191 13.38 29.41 10.73
CA VAL A 191 12.17 30.18 11.03
C VAL A 191 12.50 31.23 12.08
N ASP A 192 11.99 32.45 11.88
CA ASP A 192 12.08 33.51 12.88
C ASP A 192 11.43 33.08 14.20
N ILE A 193 12.19 33.15 15.29
CA ILE A 193 11.75 32.69 16.62
C ILE A 193 10.46 33.36 17.09
N THR A 194 10.23 34.60 16.68
CA THR A 194 9.03 35.37 17.07
C THR A 194 7.74 34.80 16.47
N LYS A 195 7.84 34.10 15.33
CA LYS A 195 6.69 33.47 14.67
C LYS A 195 6.21 32.21 15.40
N TRP A 196 7.08 31.57 16.18
CA TRP A 196 6.74 30.30 16.84
C TRP A 196 5.69 30.43 17.93
N ASN A 197 5.47 31.62 18.48
CA ASN A 197 4.45 31.84 19.52
C ASN A 197 3.02 31.59 19.01
N ASP A 198 2.79 31.86 17.72
CA ASP A 198 1.48 31.74 17.08
C ASP A 198 1.33 30.46 16.24
N LEU A 199 2.36 29.61 16.19
CA LEU A 199 2.38 28.39 15.40
C LEU A 199 2.11 27.14 16.25
N PRO A 200 1.43 26.12 15.68
CA PRO A 200 1.30 24.82 16.31
C PRO A 200 2.66 24.20 16.62
N ASN A 201 2.82 23.58 17.79
CA ASN A 201 4.08 23.01 18.24
C ASN A 201 3.95 21.65 18.97
N ALA A 202 2.75 21.10 19.12
CA ALA A 202 2.53 19.81 19.75
C ALA A 202 2.57 18.67 18.72
N ILE A 203 3.37 17.63 19.00
CA ILE A 203 3.41 16.38 18.24
C ILE A 203 2.84 15.28 19.13
N ILE A 204 1.74 14.67 18.70
CA ILE A 204 1.08 13.57 19.42
C ILE A 204 1.54 12.25 18.82
N VAL A 205 1.97 11.32 19.67
CA VAL A 205 2.36 9.97 19.30
C VAL A 205 1.54 8.98 20.12
N ASP A 206 0.57 8.33 19.50
CA ASP A 206 -0.28 7.33 20.16
C ASP A 206 0.14 5.90 19.78
N GLY A 207 0.06 5.00 20.76
CA GLY A 207 0.34 3.58 20.58
C GLY A 207 1.81 3.27 20.31
N LEU A 208 2.78 3.94 20.96
CA LEU A 208 4.20 3.65 20.71
C LEU A 208 4.55 2.15 20.91
N ASP A 209 3.88 1.47 21.84
CA ASP A 209 3.96 0.01 22.07
C ASP A 209 3.39 -0.84 20.93
N GLU A 210 2.61 -0.24 20.02
CA GLU A 210 2.10 -0.89 18.82
C GLU A 210 3.09 -0.85 17.65
N CYS A 211 4.23 -0.15 17.80
CA CYS A 211 5.38 -0.32 16.91
C CYS A 211 5.98 -1.71 17.10
N THR A 212 5.88 -2.55 16.08
CA THR A 212 6.24 -3.97 16.11
C THR A 212 7.73 -4.24 16.27
N ASP A 213 8.59 -3.26 15.94
CA ASP A 213 10.03 -3.33 16.20
C ASP A 213 10.37 -2.71 17.56
N TYR A 214 10.62 -3.57 18.54
CA TYR A 214 11.05 -3.22 19.89
C TYR A 214 12.24 -2.24 19.91
N LEU A 215 13.23 -2.42 19.03
CA LEU A 215 14.40 -1.54 18.98
C LEU A 215 14.03 -0.14 18.46
N SER A 216 13.06 -0.07 17.55
CA SER A 216 12.54 1.17 17.01
C SER A 216 11.80 2.01 18.05
N GLN A 217 11.09 1.39 19.00
CA GLN A 217 10.42 2.12 20.09
C GLN A 217 11.42 2.96 20.89
N GLY A 218 12.52 2.35 21.35
CA GLY A 218 13.59 3.07 22.05
C GLY A 218 14.31 4.09 21.16
N ARG A 219 14.51 3.81 19.86
CA ARG A 219 15.09 4.80 18.91
C ARG A 219 14.23 6.04 18.76
N ILE A 220 12.90 5.90 18.66
CA ILE A 220 11.97 7.04 18.60
C ILE A 220 12.16 7.94 19.82
N LEU A 221 12.20 7.36 21.02
CA LEU A 221 12.39 8.11 22.26
C LEU A 221 13.75 8.81 22.32
N ARG A 222 14.84 8.13 21.94
CA ARG A 222 16.17 8.76 21.85
C ARG A 222 16.22 9.92 20.86
N ILE A 223 15.55 9.79 19.71
CA ILE A 223 15.41 10.89 18.74
C ILE A 223 14.71 12.08 19.40
N ILE A 224 13.55 11.84 20.03
CA ILE A 224 12.77 12.88 20.71
C ILE A 224 13.62 13.56 21.80
N GLN A 225 14.26 12.77 22.66
CA GLN A 225 15.13 13.27 23.74
C GLN A 225 16.24 14.17 23.21
N LYS A 226 16.96 13.74 22.16
CA LYS A 226 18.03 14.52 21.54
C LYS A 226 17.52 15.87 21.02
N VAL A 227 16.32 15.87 20.42
CA VAL A 227 15.68 17.08 19.88
C VAL A 227 15.31 18.06 20.99
N VAL A 228 14.64 17.59 22.04
CA VAL A 228 14.17 18.48 23.12
C VAL A 228 15.30 19.01 24.00
N THR A 229 16.45 18.32 24.05
CA THR A 229 17.64 18.72 24.81
C THR A 229 18.66 19.53 24.00
N ALA A 230 18.49 19.62 22.68
CA ALA A 230 19.39 20.38 21.81
C ALA A 230 19.34 21.88 22.12
N ARG A 231 20.28 22.37 22.92
CA ARG A 231 20.36 23.79 23.35
C ARG A 231 20.73 24.76 22.23
N GLN A 232 21.25 24.26 21.12
CA GLN A 232 21.83 25.06 20.03
C GLN A 232 20.78 25.48 18.99
N ILE A 233 19.62 24.81 18.96
CA ILE A 233 18.54 25.10 18.03
C ILE A 233 17.29 25.40 18.85
N PRO A 234 16.63 26.57 18.69
CA PRO A 234 15.39 26.88 19.37
C PRO A 234 14.25 26.06 18.75
N VAL A 235 14.20 24.78 19.08
CA VAL A 235 13.15 23.87 18.60
C VAL A 235 11.89 24.09 19.46
N PRO A 236 10.72 24.36 18.88
CA PRO A 236 9.49 24.67 19.61
C PRO A 236 8.70 23.42 20.04
N TRP A 237 9.10 22.24 19.52
CA TRP A 237 8.33 21.01 19.62
C TRP A 237 8.15 20.53 21.07
N ILE A 238 6.91 20.18 21.39
CA ILE A 238 6.54 19.40 22.58
C ILE A 238 5.93 18.08 22.12
N PHE A 239 6.15 17.03 22.89
CA PHE A 239 5.71 15.67 22.54
C PHE A 239 4.74 15.14 23.58
N LEU A 240 3.58 14.66 23.13
CA LEU A 240 2.67 13.87 23.95
C LEU A 240 2.75 12.42 23.46
N ILE A 241 3.17 11.52 24.33
CA ILE A 241 3.40 10.11 24.01
C ILE A 241 2.41 9.28 24.83
N PHE A 242 1.68 8.41 24.15
CA PHE A 242 0.72 7.51 24.74
C PHE A 242 1.16 6.08 24.47
N SER A 243 1.36 5.28 25.52
CA SER A 243 1.79 3.89 25.34
C SER A 243 1.49 2.99 26.53
N ARG A 244 1.67 1.68 26.37
CA ARG A 244 1.89 0.78 27.50
C ARG A 244 3.26 1.01 28.12
N PRO A 245 3.45 0.74 29.43
CA PRO A 245 4.74 0.84 30.09
C PRO A 245 5.59 -0.42 29.87
N GLU A 246 5.77 -0.82 28.60
CA GLU A 246 6.65 -1.94 28.26
C GLU A 246 8.11 -1.64 28.70
N PRO A 247 8.89 -2.64 29.14
CA PRO A 247 10.20 -2.42 29.78
C PRO A 247 11.12 -1.46 29.01
N GLN A 248 11.24 -1.64 27.70
CA GLN A 248 12.06 -0.81 26.82
C GLN A 248 11.61 0.64 26.69
N ILE A 249 10.30 0.89 26.79
CA ILE A 249 9.75 2.23 26.74
C ILE A 249 10.07 2.92 28.06
N ARG A 250 9.87 2.22 29.19
CA ARG A 250 10.25 2.70 30.52
C ARG A 250 11.74 3.03 30.62
N ASP A 251 12.59 2.07 30.26
CA ASP A 251 14.04 2.20 30.33
C ASP A 251 14.53 3.39 29.47
N ALA A 252 13.91 3.61 28.31
CA ALA A 252 14.24 4.75 27.45
C ALA A 252 13.78 6.10 28.04
N PHE A 253 12.70 6.14 28.81
CA PHE A 253 12.23 7.35 29.49
C PHE A 253 13.05 7.71 30.73
N ASP A 254 13.71 6.75 31.38
CA ASP A 254 14.58 7.02 32.54
C ASP A 254 15.69 8.04 32.21
N ASP A 255 16.17 8.03 30.96
CA ASP A 255 17.19 8.97 30.49
C ASP A 255 16.67 10.42 30.30
N PHE A 256 15.34 10.66 30.32
CA PHE A 256 14.78 11.98 30.03
C PHE A 256 14.94 12.96 31.22
N GLY A 257 15.01 12.46 32.45
CA GLY A 257 15.17 13.30 33.64
C GLY A 257 14.11 14.42 33.73
N PHE A 258 14.55 15.66 33.93
CA PHE A 258 13.67 16.80 34.23
C PHE A 258 12.81 17.30 33.05
N ILE A 259 13.02 16.81 31.82
CA ILE A 259 12.26 17.26 30.64
C ILE A 259 10.96 16.46 30.45
N LEU A 260 10.78 15.38 31.20
CA LEU A 260 9.66 14.46 31.14
C LEU A 260 8.68 14.73 32.28
N ARG A 261 7.39 14.76 31.94
CA ARG A 261 6.28 14.56 32.89
C ARG A 261 5.59 13.25 32.52
N SER A 262 5.22 12.44 33.52
CA SER A 262 4.53 11.18 33.27
C SER A 262 3.25 11.06 34.10
N LEU A 263 2.26 10.35 33.56
CA LEU A 263 0.97 10.10 34.22
C LEU A 263 0.51 8.67 33.94
N ASP A 264 0.28 7.91 35.00
CA ASP A 264 -0.35 6.60 34.91
C ASP A 264 -1.88 6.74 34.94
N VAL A 265 -2.54 6.40 33.83
CA VAL A 265 -4.01 6.41 33.73
C VAL A 265 -4.65 5.40 34.67
N ASN A 266 -3.96 4.31 35.00
CA ASN A 266 -4.47 3.27 35.88
C ASN A 266 -4.53 3.73 37.34
N SER A 267 -3.66 4.68 37.73
CA SER A 267 -3.60 5.21 39.08
C SER A 267 -4.81 6.08 39.46
N SER A 268 -5.59 6.54 38.48
CA SER A 268 -6.75 7.38 38.71
C SER A 268 -7.97 6.57 39.20
N ASP A 269 -8.63 7.05 40.25
CA ASP A 269 -9.95 6.54 40.68
C ASP A 269 -11.08 7.03 39.78
N GLU A 270 -10.81 8.02 38.93
CA GLU A 270 -11.75 8.53 37.91
C GLU A 270 -12.23 7.41 36.99
N ALA A 271 -11.35 6.47 36.62
CA ALA A 271 -11.70 5.38 35.71
C ALA A 271 -12.87 4.53 36.21
N TYR A 272 -12.92 4.26 37.53
CA TYR A 272 -13.99 3.47 38.11
C TYR A 272 -15.32 4.21 38.07
N GLN A 273 -15.32 5.49 38.46
CA GLN A 273 -16.52 6.34 38.42
C GLN A 273 -17.02 6.55 37.00
N ASP A 274 -16.11 6.75 36.06
CA ASP A 274 -16.46 6.90 34.64
C ASP A 274 -17.10 5.63 34.07
N ILE A 275 -16.58 4.44 34.43
CA ILE A 275 -17.17 3.16 34.02
C ILE A 275 -18.58 2.97 34.61
N LEU A 276 -18.80 3.39 35.87
CA LEU A 276 -20.14 3.37 36.47
C LEU A 276 -21.13 4.26 35.71
N ASN A 277 -20.70 5.49 35.36
CA ASN A 277 -21.51 6.42 34.59
C ASN A 277 -21.77 5.88 33.18
N TYR A 278 -20.74 5.37 32.52
CA TYR A 278 -20.83 4.71 31.22
C TYR A 278 -21.86 3.57 31.24
N PHE A 279 -21.77 2.63 32.18
CA PHE A 279 -22.73 1.54 32.28
C PHE A 279 -24.15 2.05 32.52
N SER A 280 -24.33 3.00 33.43
CA SER A 280 -25.64 3.57 33.75
C SER A 280 -26.32 4.16 32.51
N GLU A 281 -25.58 4.93 31.72
CA GLU A 281 -26.08 5.52 30.48
C GLU A 281 -26.33 4.47 29.40
N GLN A 282 -25.40 3.55 29.18
CA GLN A 282 -25.52 2.52 28.15
C GLN A 282 -26.66 1.54 28.44
N PHE A 283 -26.87 1.14 29.70
CA PHE A 283 -28.04 0.32 30.07
C PHE A 283 -29.36 1.07 29.86
N ALA A 284 -29.40 2.39 30.09
CA ALA A 284 -30.57 3.20 29.78
C ALA A 284 -30.84 3.27 28.27
N LEU A 285 -29.80 3.35 27.44
CA LEU A 285 -29.90 3.28 25.97
C LEU A 285 -30.34 1.89 25.49
N LEU A 286 -29.73 0.82 26.03
CA LEU A 286 -30.13 -0.57 25.75
C LEU A 286 -31.60 -0.80 26.07
N ARG A 287 -32.10 -0.27 27.20
CA ARG A 287 -33.51 -0.37 27.56
C ARG A 287 -34.43 0.30 26.55
N LYS A 288 -34.02 1.47 26.02
CA LYS A 288 -34.78 2.16 24.96
C LYS A 288 -34.78 1.36 23.66
N LYS A 289 -33.62 0.84 23.25
CA LYS A 289 -33.45 0.04 22.03
C LYS A 289 -34.22 -1.28 22.09
N HIS A 290 -34.09 -2.01 23.20
CA HIS A 290 -34.71 -3.31 23.45
C HIS A 290 -36.01 -3.22 24.24
N ARG A 291 -36.79 -2.15 24.06
CA ARG A 291 -38.00 -1.85 24.85
C ARG A 291 -38.99 -3.01 24.91
N ARG A 292 -39.11 -3.80 23.82
CA ARG A 292 -40.02 -4.96 23.77
C ARG A 292 -39.56 -6.10 24.67
N ALA A 293 -38.27 -6.41 24.67
CA ALA A 293 -37.68 -7.49 25.47
C ALA A 293 -37.60 -7.13 26.97
N LEU A 294 -37.41 -5.84 27.29
CA LEU A 294 -37.22 -5.34 28.64
C LEU A 294 -38.48 -4.73 29.28
N ARG A 295 -39.66 -4.84 28.63
CA ARG A 295 -40.90 -4.21 29.11
C ARG A 295 -41.39 -4.71 30.48
N TYR A 296 -41.01 -5.93 30.85
CA TYR A 296 -41.41 -6.57 32.11
C TYR A 296 -40.36 -6.44 33.21
N GLU A 297 -39.18 -5.92 32.88
CA GLU A 297 -38.14 -5.64 33.86
C GLU A 297 -38.44 -4.35 34.62
N ASP A 298 -37.97 -4.26 35.86
CA ASP A 298 -38.04 -3.04 36.67
C ASP A 298 -37.44 -1.84 35.91
N THR A 299 -37.94 -0.63 36.17
CA THR A 299 -37.45 0.59 35.51
C THR A 299 -35.97 0.87 35.81
N SER A 300 -35.46 0.34 36.92
CA SER A 300 -34.06 0.41 37.33
C SER A 300 -33.16 -0.67 36.72
N TRP A 301 -33.69 -1.62 35.92
CA TRP A 301 -32.90 -2.69 35.31
C TRP A 301 -31.63 -2.15 34.62
N PRO A 302 -30.45 -2.76 34.85
CA PRO A 302 -30.23 -4.01 35.59
C PRO A 302 -30.15 -3.86 37.12
N GLY A 303 -30.26 -2.65 37.65
CA GLY A 303 -30.09 -2.34 39.07
C GLY A 303 -28.67 -1.88 39.39
N LYS A 304 -28.52 -1.06 40.43
CA LYS A 304 -27.23 -0.46 40.81
C LYS A 304 -26.20 -1.50 41.23
N ASP A 305 -26.61 -2.55 41.95
CA ASP A 305 -25.70 -3.59 42.43
C ASP A 305 -25.02 -4.35 41.28
N ILE A 306 -25.77 -4.62 40.20
CA ILE A 306 -25.22 -5.24 38.98
C ILE A 306 -24.24 -4.28 38.29
N ILE A 307 -24.56 -2.99 38.22
CA ILE A 307 -23.65 -1.97 37.66
C ILE A 307 -22.34 -1.90 38.47
N TYR A 308 -22.42 -1.89 39.81
CA TYR A 308 -21.23 -1.93 40.67
C TYR A 308 -20.42 -3.21 40.46
N GLN A 309 -21.08 -4.36 40.35
CA GLN A 309 -20.41 -5.64 40.10
C GLN A 309 -19.66 -5.63 38.76
N LEU A 310 -20.29 -5.16 37.68
CA LEU A 310 -19.65 -5.08 36.37
C LEU A 310 -18.50 -4.06 36.35
N ALA A 311 -18.64 -2.92 37.03
CA ALA A 311 -17.58 -1.92 37.13
C ALA A 311 -16.38 -2.44 37.92
N ASN A 312 -16.59 -3.23 38.97
CA ASN A 312 -15.51 -3.89 39.71
C ASN A 312 -14.76 -4.88 38.81
N ARG A 313 -15.49 -5.71 38.05
CA ARG A 313 -14.90 -6.67 37.10
C ARG A 313 -14.17 -6.02 35.93
N ALA A 314 -14.56 -4.82 35.54
CA ALA A 314 -13.87 -4.08 34.49
C ALA A 314 -12.45 -3.71 34.89
N ASP A 315 -12.12 -3.64 36.18
CA ASP A 315 -10.81 -3.27 36.72
C ASP A 315 -10.17 -2.07 35.98
N LYS A 316 -10.94 -0.99 35.83
CA LYS A 316 -10.57 0.25 35.12
C LYS A 316 -10.35 0.11 33.59
N GLN A 317 -10.61 -1.06 33.01
CA GLN A 317 -10.52 -1.32 31.58
C GLN A 317 -11.85 -1.01 30.87
N PHE A 318 -11.92 0.15 30.23
CA PHE A 318 -13.10 0.56 29.45
C PHE A 318 -13.47 -0.42 28.35
N ILE A 319 -12.48 -1.12 27.77
CA ILE A 319 -12.76 -2.14 26.75
C ILE A 319 -13.68 -3.24 27.28
N PHE A 320 -13.53 -3.66 28.53
CA PHE A 320 -14.43 -4.65 29.14
C PHE A 320 -15.85 -4.12 29.17
N ALA A 321 -16.04 -2.89 29.67
CA ALA A 321 -17.36 -2.27 29.76
C ALA A 321 -18.03 -2.12 28.39
N ALA A 322 -17.28 -1.65 27.39
CA ALA A 322 -17.78 -1.51 26.02
C ALA A 322 -18.12 -2.86 25.38
N THR A 323 -17.28 -3.88 25.58
CA THR A 323 -17.52 -5.24 25.05
C THR A 323 -18.73 -5.90 25.73
N VAL A 324 -18.93 -5.71 27.04
CA VAL A 324 -20.13 -6.19 27.77
C VAL A 324 -21.40 -5.58 27.18
N ILE A 325 -21.45 -4.25 27.03
CA ILE A 325 -22.62 -3.57 26.45
C ILE A 325 -22.90 -4.09 25.05
N LYS A 326 -21.88 -4.20 24.18
CA LYS A 326 -22.05 -4.73 22.83
C LYS A 326 -22.51 -6.19 22.84
N TYR A 327 -21.95 -7.03 23.71
CA TYR A 327 -22.34 -8.44 23.84
C TYR A 327 -23.80 -8.63 24.24
N ILE A 328 -24.35 -7.70 25.03
CA ILE A 328 -25.77 -7.68 25.45
C ILE A 328 -26.67 -7.12 24.33
N ASP A 329 -26.13 -6.24 23.48
CA ASP A 329 -26.85 -5.54 22.41
C ASP A 329 -27.12 -6.41 21.17
N THR A 330 -27.81 -7.54 21.36
CA THR A 330 -28.11 -8.52 20.30
C THR A 330 -29.58 -8.51 19.93
N HIS A 331 -29.91 -8.84 18.67
CA HIS A 331 -31.30 -8.89 18.20
C HIS A 331 -31.91 -10.30 18.26
N ASP A 332 -31.07 -11.33 18.34
CA ASP A 332 -31.42 -12.75 18.29
C ASP A 332 -31.59 -13.40 19.67
N GLU A 333 -31.08 -12.77 20.74
CA GLU A 333 -31.20 -13.22 22.13
C GLU A 333 -31.74 -12.13 23.06
N ARG A 334 -32.30 -12.52 24.21
CA ARG A 334 -32.80 -11.56 25.21
C ARG A 334 -31.63 -10.91 25.94
N PRO A 335 -31.60 -9.57 26.08
CA PRO A 335 -30.56 -8.87 26.83
C PRO A 335 -30.39 -9.38 28.27
N GLN A 336 -31.48 -9.82 28.90
CA GLN A 336 -31.45 -10.38 30.26
C GLN A 336 -30.65 -11.69 30.35
N ASP A 337 -30.82 -12.56 29.36
CA ASP A 337 -30.18 -13.89 29.35
C ASP A 337 -28.67 -13.74 29.07
N ARG A 338 -28.28 -12.79 28.19
CA ARG A 338 -26.88 -12.40 27.94
C ARG A 338 -26.22 -11.82 29.20
N LEU A 339 -26.90 -10.90 29.88
CA LEU A 339 -26.42 -10.31 31.11
C LEU A 339 -26.24 -11.38 32.19
N HIS A 340 -27.22 -12.25 32.39
CA HIS A 340 -27.11 -13.37 33.34
C HIS A 340 -25.96 -14.31 33.02
N THR A 341 -25.70 -14.55 31.73
CA THR A 341 -24.55 -15.34 31.29
C THR A 341 -23.25 -14.70 31.76
N ILE A 342 -23.04 -13.40 31.50
CA ILE A 342 -21.83 -12.69 31.97
C ILE A 342 -21.70 -12.77 33.50
N LEU A 343 -22.78 -12.56 34.24
CA LEU A 343 -22.77 -12.54 35.70
C LEU A 343 -22.49 -13.90 36.35
N ARG A 344 -22.78 -15.01 35.66
CA ARG A 344 -22.55 -16.37 36.16
C ARG A 344 -21.11 -16.87 35.96
N ILE A 345 -20.34 -16.21 35.11
CA ILE A 345 -18.98 -16.65 34.82
C ILE A 345 -18.06 -16.07 35.90
N TYR A 346 -17.48 -16.98 36.70
CA TYR A 346 -16.52 -16.66 37.76
C TYR A 346 -15.10 -17.01 37.34
N VAL A 347 -14.14 -16.26 37.88
CA VAL A 347 -12.71 -16.53 37.78
C VAL A 347 -12.39 -17.68 38.74
N ASP A 348 -11.96 -18.83 38.23
CA ASP A 348 -11.13 -19.72 39.05
C ASP A 348 -9.76 -19.04 39.18
N ASN A 349 -9.30 -18.84 40.42
CA ASN A 349 -8.14 -18.02 40.81
C ASN A 349 -6.77 -18.52 40.25
N GLU A 350 -6.76 -19.42 39.25
CA GLU A 350 -5.56 -20.03 38.66
C GLU A 350 -5.12 -19.36 37.34
N SER A 351 -5.80 -18.32 36.87
CA SER A 351 -5.40 -17.58 35.67
C SER A 351 -4.29 -16.56 35.97
N ASP A 352 -3.08 -16.81 35.48
CA ASP A 352 -1.95 -15.87 35.51
C ASP A 352 -2.11 -14.68 34.51
N SER A 353 -3.29 -14.53 33.88
CA SER A 353 -3.52 -13.46 32.90
C SER A 353 -3.74 -12.09 33.58
N PRO A 354 -3.05 -11.02 33.12
CA PRO A 354 -3.30 -9.65 33.59
C PRO A 354 -4.67 -9.10 33.13
N TYR A 355 -5.41 -9.84 32.31
CA TYR A 355 -6.70 -9.47 31.76
C TYR A 355 -7.77 -10.55 32.01
N SER A 356 -7.70 -11.25 33.15
CA SER A 356 -8.51 -12.45 33.45
C SER A 356 -10.01 -12.30 33.14
N ASP A 357 -10.67 -11.25 33.62
CA ASP A 357 -12.09 -10.99 33.34
C ASP A 357 -12.39 -10.72 31.86
N LEU A 358 -11.48 -10.03 31.15
CA LEU A 358 -11.62 -9.74 29.73
C LEU A 358 -11.40 -11.00 28.88
N ASP A 359 -10.44 -11.85 29.25
CA ASP A 359 -10.17 -13.12 28.59
C ASP A 359 -11.36 -14.07 28.75
N ILE A 360 -11.95 -14.12 29.94
CA ILE A 360 -13.19 -14.84 30.20
C ILE A 360 -14.33 -14.35 29.31
N LEU A 361 -14.47 -13.03 29.16
CA LEU A 361 -15.48 -12.45 28.27
C LEU A 361 -15.23 -12.84 26.81
N TYR A 362 -13.98 -12.88 26.35
CA TYR A 362 -13.64 -13.34 25.00
C TYR A 362 -13.93 -14.82 24.80
N HIS A 363 -13.59 -15.68 25.76
CA HIS A 363 -13.99 -17.09 25.75
C HIS A 363 -15.51 -17.22 25.62
N GLN A 364 -16.27 -16.47 26.41
CA GLN A 364 -17.73 -16.50 26.36
C GLN A 364 -18.29 -16.05 25.01
N ILE A 365 -17.68 -15.04 24.38
CA ILE A 365 -18.05 -14.60 23.03
C ILE A 365 -17.79 -15.71 22.02
N LEU A 366 -16.61 -16.34 22.07
CA LEU A 366 -16.19 -17.37 21.12
C LEU A 366 -16.94 -18.70 21.30
N LEU A 367 -17.38 -19.02 22.53
CA LEU A 367 -18.26 -20.14 22.83
C LEU A 367 -19.58 -20.10 22.03
N THR A 368 -20.00 -18.91 21.58
CA THR A 368 -21.20 -18.77 20.74
C THR A 368 -20.99 -19.19 19.28
N CYS A 369 -19.75 -19.46 18.86
CA CYS A 369 -19.38 -19.86 17.51
C CYS A 369 -19.39 -21.40 17.35
N HIS A 370 -20.48 -21.96 16.82
CA HIS A 370 -20.64 -23.41 16.66
C HIS A 370 -19.84 -24.07 15.51
N ARG A 371 -19.17 -23.27 14.67
CA ARG A 371 -18.39 -23.73 13.49
C ARG A 371 -16.96 -23.21 13.56
N TRP A 372 -16.29 -23.53 14.67
CA TRP A 372 -14.95 -23.02 14.95
C TRP A 372 -13.95 -23.34 13.83
N GLU A 373 -14.08 -24.50 13.19
CA GLU A 373 -13.25 -24.93 12.06
C GLU A 373 -13.30 -23.98 10.86
N LYS A 374 -14.39 -23.22 10.71
CA LYS A 374 -14.54 -22.18 9.67
C LYS A 374 -14.23 -20.78 10.19
N VAL A 375 -14.52 -20.51 11.46
CA VAL A 375 -14.26 -19.21 12.09
C VAL A 375 -12.76 -18.98 12.28
N GLN A 376 -12.04 -20.01 12.73
CA GLN A 376 -10.61 -19.88 13.05
C GLN A 376 -9.78 -19.42 11.83
N PRO A 377 -9.88 -20.01 10.61
CA PRO A 377 -9.14 -19.50 9.46
C PRO A 377 -9.45 -18.05 9.10
N VAL A 378 -10.71 -17.61 9.27
CA VAL A 378 -11.10 -16.21 9.05
C VAL A 378 -10.44 -15.30 10.07
N LEU A 379 -10.50 -15.65 11.37
CA LEU A 379 -9.83 -14.87 12.42
C LEU A 379 -8.32 -14.82 12.20
N ARG A 380 -7.69 -15.94 11.78
CA ARG A 380 -6.27 -16.00 11.42
C ARG A 380 -5.94 -15.01 10.30
N LEU A 381 -6.77 -14.90 9.26
CA LEU A 381 -6.59 -13.88 8.21
C LEU A 381 -6.71 -12.46 8.77
N LEU A 382 -7.71 -12.19 9.62
CA LEU A 382 -7.90 -10.85 10.20
C LEU A 382 -6.73 -10.40 11.08
N VAL A 383 -6.15 -11.30 11.88
CA VAL A 383 -4.97 -11.00 12.71
C VAL A 383 -3.66 -10.98 11.90
N THR A 384 -3.65 -11.54 10.69
CA THR A 384 -2.45 -11.61 9.85
C THR A 384 -2.21 -10.27 9.14
N PRO A 385 -0.97 -9.73 9.20
CA PRO A 385 -0.56 -8.59 8.39
C PRO A 385 -0.64 -8.85 6.87
N HIS A 386 -1.51 -8.13 6.15
CA HIS A 386 -1.57 -8.21 4.68
C HIS A 386 -0.43 -7.43 4.03
N ARG A 387 0.67 -8.13 3.76
CA ARG A 387 1.85 -7.56 3.10
C ARG A 387 1.66 -7.61 1.58
N THR A 388 1.75 -6.46 0.92
CA THR A 388 1.91 -6.42 -0.54
C THR A 388 3.40 -6.37 -0.87
N PRO A 389 4.00 -7.41 -1.46
CA PRO A 389 5.39 -7.32 -1.91
C PRO A 389 5.46 -6.30 -3.06
N GLY A 390 6.43 -5.40 -3.11
CA GLY A 390 6.65 -4.46 -4.24
C GLY A 390 6.18 -3.00 -4.05
N THR A 391 6.38 -2.16 -5.07
CA THR A 391 6.22 -0.68 -4.97
C THR A 391 4.78 -0.17 -4.94
N ILE A 392 4.56 0.81 -4.06
CA ILE A 392 3.32 1.36 -3.46
C ILE A 392 2.36 2.10 -4.44
N LEU A 393 2.52 2.01 -5.76
CA LEU A 393 1.72 2.80 -6.73
C LEU A 393 0.53 2.03 -7.33
N GLN A 394 -0.05 1.05 -6.65
CA GLN A 394 -1.11 0.20 -7.22
C GLN A 394 -2.39 0.21 -6.38
N ARG A 395 -3.52 -0.04 -7.05
CA ARG A 395 -4.87 -0.11 -6.47
C ARG A 395 -4.87 -1.02 -5.23
N HIS A 396 -5.45 -0.52 -4.14
CA HIS A 396 -5.48 -1.20 -2.85
C HIS A 396 -6.55 -2.29 -2.88
N ILE A 397 -6.16 -3.56 -2.72
CA ILE A 397 -7.11 -4.66 -2.53
C ILE A 397 -7.50 -4.71 -1.05
N SER A 398 -8.80 -4.71 -0.76
CA SER A 398 -9.35 -4.90 0.58
C SER A 398 -9.24 -6.38 0.99
N TRP A 399 -8.04 -6.80 1.40
CA TRP A 399 -7.76 -8.19 1.78
C TRP A 399 -8.57 -8.69 2.98
N ARG A 400 -9.14 -7.78 3.79
CA ARG A 400 -10.00 -8.11 4.94
C ARG A 400 -11.49 -8.00 4.63
N SER A 401 -11.86 -7.78 3.38
CA SER A 401 -13.26 -7.76 2.99
C SER A 401 -13.88 -9.14 3.06
N SER A 402 -15.19 -9.21 3.34
CA SER A 402 -15.89 -10.50 3.41
C SER A 402 -15.81 -11.27 2.08
N GLU A 403 -15.94 -10.56 0.95
CA GLU A 403 -15.78 -11.13 -0.39
C GLU A 403 -14.38 -11.75 -0.59
N THR A 404 -13.31 -11.01 -0.25
CA THR A 404 -11.94 -11.48 -0.46
C THR A 404 -11.59 -12.64 0.46
N ILE A 405 -11.99 -12.57 1.73
CA ILE A 405 -11.80 -13.66 2.71
C ILE A 405 -12.56 -14.91 2.26
N ALA A 406 -13.79 -14.77 1.77
CA ALA A 406 -14.56 -15.90 1.28
C ALA A 406 -13.84 -16.59 0.12
N HIS A 407 -13.32 -15.82 -0.83
CA HIS A 407 -12.55 -16.38 -1.94
C HIS A 407 -11.22 -17.02 -1.50
N LEU A 408 -10.48 -16.40 -0.55
CA LEU A 408 -9.21 -16.94 -0.03
C LEU A 408 -9.39 -18.31 0.65
N LEU A 409 -10.52 -18.50 1.34
CA LEU A 409 -10.79 -19.71 2.12
C LEU A 409 -11.73 -20.70 1.42
N GLY A 410 -12.18 -20.40 0.19
CA GLY A 410 -13.14 -21.22 -0.54
C GLY A 410 -14.53 -21.30 0.11
N LEU A 411 -14.91 -20.26 0.85
CA LEU A 411 -16.24 -20.13 1.46
C LEU A 411 -17.26 -19.56 0.46
N LYS A 412 -18.54 -19.82 0.70
CA LYS A 412 -19.61 -19.25 -0.13
C LYS A 412 -19.80 -17.76 0.18
N MET A 413 -20.29 -16.99 -0.80
CA MET A 413 -20.71 -15.60 -0.56
C MET A 413 -21.77 -15.56 0.55
N GLY A 414 -21.61 -14.63 1.50
CA GLY A 414 -22.47 -14.53 2.70
C GLY A 414 -22.07 -15.45 3.86
N GLU A 415 -21.18 -16.44 3.64
CA GLU A 415 -20.79 -17.39 4.68
C GLU A 415 -19.89 -16.74 5.74
N VAL A 416 -19.00 -15.82 5.35
CA VAL A 416 -18.12 -15.08 6.27
C VAL A 416 -18.95 -14.25 7.25
N GLU A 417 -19.91 -13.49 6.73
CA GLU A 417 -20.84 -12.69 7.54
C GLU A 417 -21.65 -13.58 8.47
N THR A 418 -22.12 -14.73 7.97
CA THR A 418 -22.90 -15.68 8.76
C THR A 418 -22.10 -16.22 9.94
N ILE A 419 -20.87 -16.68 9.74
CA ILE A 419 -20.06 -17.29 10.80
C ILE A 419 -19.49 -16.26 11.78
N LEU A 420 -19.30 -15.00 11.34
CA LEU A 420 -18.82 -13.91 12.20
C LEU A 420 -19.95 -13.11 12.86
N SER A 421 -21.22 -13.32 12.50
CA SER A 421 -22.38 -12.55 12.98
C SER A 421 -22.46 -12.40 14.51
N ARG A 422 -22.00 -13.41 15.25
CA ARG A 422 -22.01 -13.41 16.72
C ARG A 422 -20.80 -12.73 17.38
N LEU A 423 -19.84 -12.26 16.57
CA LEU A 423 -18.62 -11.61 17.02
C LEU A 423 -18.66 -10.08 16.93
N HIS A 424 -19.83 -9.46 16.73
CA HIS A 424 -20.00 -7.99 16.63
C HIS A 424 -19.52 -7.22 17.87
N SER A 425 -19.37 -7.87 19.03
CA SER A 425 -18.81 -7.25 20.24
C SER A 425 -17.30 -7.02 20.16
N VAL A 426 -16.61 -7.77 19.28
CA VAL A 426 -15.14 -7.76 19.12
C VAL A 426 -14.69 -7.51 17.67
N LEU A 427 -15.61 -7.59 16.70
CA LEU A 427 -15.39 -7.28 15.29
C LEU A 427 -16.31 -6.16 14.83
N GLN A 428 -15.79 -5.31 13.94
CA GLN A 428 -16.57 -4.37 13.15
C GLN A 428 -16.75 -4.98 11.76
N ILE A 429 -17.98 -5.42 11.48
CA ILE A 429 -18.35 -6.04 10.20
C ILE A 429 -19.21 -5.01 9.45
N PRO A 430 -18.78 -4.55 8.26
CA PRO A 430 -19.58 -3.66 7.43
C PRO A 430 -20.92 -4.29 7.06
N GLU A 431 -22.04 -3.60 7.32
CA GLU A 431 -23.40 -4.13 7.06
C GLU A 431 -23.79 -4.02 5.57
N ASP A 432 -23.39 -2.95 4.89
CA ASP A 432 -23.90 -2.58 3.56
C ASP A 432 -22.89 -2.76 2.40
N ASP A 433 -21.62 -3.09 2.69
CA ASP A 433 -20.59 -3.23 1.66
C ASP A 433 -19.60 -4.37 1.95
N SER A 434 -19.79 -5.49 1.25
CA SER A 434 -18.92 -6.67 1.28
C SER A 434 -17.46 -6.43 0.83
N LYS A 435 -17.17 -5.24 0.28
CA LYS A 435 -15.81 -4.82 -0.15
C LYS A 435 -15.08 -4.00 0.90
N CYS A 436 -15.76 -3.56 1.95
CA CYS A 436 -15.12 -2.91 3.08
C CYS A 436 -14.42 -3.93 3.98
N ASP A 437 -13.27 -3.52 4.54
CA ASP A 437 -12.49 -4.36 5.43
C ASP A 437 -13.22 -4.63 6.75
N ILE A 438 -13.24 -5.90 7.16
CA ILE A 438 -13.61 -6.31 8.52
C ILE A 438 -12.45 -5.93 9.45
N ARG A 439 -12.78 -5.29 10.58
CA ARG A 439 -11.77 -4.84 11.55
C ARG A 439 -11.97 -5.49 12.91
N ILE A 440 -10.87 -5.87 13.55
CA ILE A 440 -10.88 -6.24 14.96
C ILE A 440 -11.07 -4.95 15.77
N ALA A 441 -12.07 -4.93 16.65
CA ALA A 441 -12.49 -3.73 17.38
C ALA A 441 -11.42 -3.22 18.36
N HIS A 442 -10.59 -4.11 18.89
CA HIS A 442 -9.52 -3.73 19.80
C HIS A 442 -8.35 -4.73 19.80
N VAL A 443 -7.11 -4.21 19.93
CA VAL A 443 -5.87 -5.00 19.88
C VAL A 443 -5.78 -6.10 20.94
N SER A 444 -6.41 -5.93 22.11
CA SER A 444 -6.43 -6.96 23.16
C SER A 444 -7.07 -8.28 22.70
N PHE A 445 -8.02 -8.23 21.75
CA PHE A 445 -8.60 -9.43 21.17
C PHE A 445 -7.62 -10.13 20.23
N THR A 446 -6.88 -9.36 19.41
CA THR A 446 -5.75 -9.90 18.61
C THR A 446 -4.71 -10.57 19.52
N GLU A 447 -4.36 -9.94 20.64
CA GLU A 447 -3.39 -10.48 21.61
C GLU A 447 -3.92 -11.75 22.29
N PHE A 448 -5.21 -11.78 22.64
CA PHE A 448 -5.86 -12.97 23.18
C PHE A 448 -5.79 -14.14 22.19
N LEU A 449 -6.23 -13.93 20.94
CA LEU A 449 -6.23 -14.96 19.90
C LEU A 449 -4.82 -15.48 19.56
N SER A 450 -3.79 -14.64 19.72
CA SER A 450 -2.40 -14.97 19.40
C SER A 450 -1.68 -15.72 20.53
N ASP A 451 -2.21 -15.71 21.76
CA ASP A 451 -1.61 -16.34 22.93
C ASP A 451 -2.37 -17.62 23.30
N SER A 452 -1.73 -18.78 23.13
CA SER A 452 -2.33 -20.09 23.42
C SER A 452 -2.69 -20.27 24.89
N ASN A 453 -1.96 -19.64 25.81
CA ASN A 453 -2.22 -19.78 27.25
C ASN A 453 -3.48 -19.02 27.65
N ARG A 454 -3.78 -17.91 26.96
CA ARG A 454 -4.99 -17.11 27.19
C ARG A 454 -6.20 -17.68 26.45
N SER A 455 -6.03 -18.05 25.18
CA SER A 455 -7.14 -18.44 24.30
C SER A 455 -7.48 -19.93 24.29
N GLY A 456 -6.60 -20.81 24.77
CA GLY A 456 -6.86 -22.24 24.85
C GLY A 456 -7.28 -22.85 23.52
N GLU A 457 -8.47 -23.48 23.47
CA GLU A 457 -9.04 -24.09 22.25
C GLU A 457 -9.36 -23.07 21.14
N TYR A 458 -9.52 -21.79 21.49
CA TYR A 458 -9.82 -20.71 20.55
C TYR A 458 -8.58 -20.00 20.01
N HIS A 459 -7.40 -20.60 20.17
CA HIS A 459 -6.17 -20.04 19.65
C HIS A 459 -6.22 -19.91 18.12
N ALA A 460 -5.99 -18.68 17.62
CA ALA A 460 -5.96 -18.35 16.20
C ALA A 460 -4.73 -17.48 15.89
N PRO A 461 -3.52 -18.07 15.82
CA PRO A 461 -2.30 -17.32 15.58
C PRO A 461 -2.24 -16.77 14.14
N GLN A 462 -1.45 -15.71 13.97
CA GLN A 462 -1.11 -15.20 12.64
C GLN A 462 -0.58 -16.31 11.72
N MET A 463 -0.92 -16.22 10.44
CA MET A 463 -0.38 -17.12 9.43
C MET A 463 1.11 -16.85 9.23
N SER A 464 1.86 -17.91 8.94
CA SER A 464 3.24 -17.73 8.51
C SER A 464 3.27 -16.94 7.18
N LYS A 465 4.39 -16.28 6.89
CA LYS A 465 4.58 -15.54 5.64
C LYS A 465 4.31 -16.42 4.42
N SER A 466 4.82 -17.65 4.43
CA SER A 466 4.63 -18.62 3.34
C SER A 466 3.17 -19.05 3.22
N GLU A 467 2.51 -19.37 4.33
CA GLU A 467 1.09 -19.79 4.35
C GLU A 467 0.17 -18.69 3.81
N TYR A 468 0.35 -17.45 4.26
CA TYR A 468 -0.44 -16.31 3.78
C TYR A 468 -0.27 -16.12 2.26
N PHE A 469 0.97 -16.13 1.79
CA PHE A 469 1.24 -15.95 0.37
C PHE A 469 0.77 -17.11 -0.50
N ASP A 470 0.72 -18.33 0.04
CA ASP A 470 0.15 -19.47 -0.65
C ASP A 470 -1.36 -19.29 -0.92
N HIS A 471 -2.12 -18.86 0.09
CA HIS A 471 -3.55 -18.56 -0.06
C HIS A 471 -3.79 -17.44 -1.08
N VAL A 472 -3.02 -16.35 -0.98
CA VAL A 472 -3.14 -15.23 -1.93
C VAL A 472 -2.78 -15.68 -3.35
N SER A 473 -1.66 -16.39 -3.53
CA SER A 473 -1.27 -16.94 -4.83
C SER A 473 -2.32 -17.84 -5.45
N THR A 474 -2.89 -18.74 -4.64
CA THR A 474 -3.97 -19.63 -5.06
C THR A 474 -5.19 -18.84 -5.53
N LEU A 475 -5.61 -17.82 -4.78
CA LEU A 475 -6.71 -16.94 -5.17
C LEU A 475 -6.43 -16.21 -6.49
N LEU A 476 -5.25 -15.62 -6.64
CA LEU A 476 -4.91 -14.85 -7.85
C LEU A 476 -4.88 -15.77 -9.09
N LEU A 477 -4.33 -16.98 -8.97
CA LEU A 477 -4.34 -17.97 -10.05
C LEU A 477 -5.74 -18.49 -10.34
N HIS A 478 -6.55 -18.79 -9.32
CA HIS A 478 -7.94 -19.18 -9.51
C HIS A 478 -8.75 -18.09 -10.20
N THR A 479 -8.55 -16.82 -9.80
CA THR A 479 -9.19 -15.66 -10.43
C THR A 479 -8.88 -15.63 -11.92
N LEU A 480 -7.63 -15.82 -12.32
CA LEU A 480 -7.24 -15.94 -13.73
C LEU A 480 -7.96 -17.11 -14.42
N SER A 481 -7.98 -18.29 -13.81
CA SER A 481 -8.60 -19.50 -14.39
C SER A 481 -10.11 -19.37 -14.66
N THR A 482 -10.82 -18.46 -13.97
CA THR A 482 -12.27 -18.26 -14.18
C THR A 482 -12.63 -17.81 -15.59
N LEU A 483 -11.72 -17.09 -16.26
CA LEU A 483 -11.92 -16.59 -17.63
C LEU A 483 -11.17 -17.42 -18.68
N GLU A 484 -10.27 -18.31 -18.24
CA GLU A 484 -9.48 -19.20 -19.09
C GLU A 484 -10.40 -20.15 -19.88
N GLN A 485 -11.42 -20.69 -19.24
CA GLN A 485 -12.38 -21.60 -19.88
C GLN A 485 -13.17 -20.96 -21.02
N HIS A 486 -13.18 -19.63 -21.15
CA HIS A 486 -13.85 -18.93 -22.24
C HIS A 486 -12.89 -18.42 -23.31
N TYR A 487 -11.58 -18.60 -23.10
CA TYR A 487 -10.57 -18.16 -24.04
C TYR A 487 -10.59 -19.02 -25.31
N PRO A 488 -10.56 -18.43 -26.52
CA PRO A 488 -10.74 -19.19 -27.76
C PRO A 488 -9.78 -20.37 -27.96
N LEU A 489 -8.58 -20.31 -27.36
CA LEU A 489 -7.59 -21.39 -27.44
C LEU A 489 -8.07 -22.71 -26.82
N HIS A 490 -8.98 -22.68 -25.84
CA HIS A 490 -9.55 -23.89 -25.24
C HIS A 490 -10.74 -24.44 -26.04
N HIS A 491 -11.23 -23.68 -27.03
CA HIS A 491 -12.37 -24.03 -27.89
C HIS A 491 -11.95 -24.06 -29.37
N LEU A 492 -10.89 -24.80 -29.70
CA LEU A 492 -10.36 -24.91 -31.07
C LEU A 492 -11.37 -25.43 -32.12
N GLN A 493 -12.50 -25.98 -31.69
CA GLN A 493 -13.63 -26.38 -32.57
C GLN A 493 -14.55 -25.21 -32.94
N SER A 494 -14.47 -24.09 -32.22
CA SER A 494 -15.21 -22.86 -32.47
C SER A 494 -14.38 -21.90 -33.33
N ASP A 495 -15.05 -21.14 -34.18
CA ASP A 495 -14.46 -20.10 -35.01
C ASP A 495 -13.87 -18.98 -34.10
N PRO A 496 -12.53 -18.83 -34.00
CA PRO A 496 -11.92 -17.90 -33.06
C PRO A 496 -12.25 -16.44 -33.38
N THR A 497 -12.61 -16.15 -34.65
CA THR A 497 -13.06 -14.81 -35.07
C THR A 497 -14.39 -14.41 -34.40
N LYS A 498 -15.21 -15.39 -34.03
CA LYS A 498 -16.47 -15.18 -33.30
C LYS A 498 -16.30 -15.31 -31.78
N ALA A 499 -15.39 -16.17 -31.34
CA ALA A 499 -15.14 -16.41 -29.92
C ALA A 499 -14.39 -15.24 -29.24
N LEU A 500 -13.44 -14.60 -29.94
CA LEU A 500 -12.63 -13.53 -29.35
C LEU A 500 -13.46 -12.29 -28.94
N PRO A 501 -14.40 -11.77 -29.75
CA PRO A 501 -15.26 -10.66 -29.33
C PRO A 501 -16.17 -10.99 -28.14
N VAL A 502 -16.62 -12.25 -28.03
CA VAL A 502 -17.42 -12.70 -26.88
C VAL A 502 -16.57 -12.69 -25.62
N TRP A 503 -15.32 -13.16 -25.71
CA TRP A 503 -14.37 -13.13 -24.61
C TRP A 503 -13.98 -11.70 -24.22
N GLU A 504 -13.80 -10.80 -25.19
CA GLU A 504 -13.55 -9.37 -24.96
C GLU A 504 -14.69 -8.73 -24.16
N GLU A 505 -15.93 -9.00 -24.55
CA GLU A 505 -17.11 -8.52 -23.84
C GLU A 505 -17.21 -9.10 -22.42
N MET A 506 -16.76 -10.34 -22.22
CA MET A 506 -16.65 -10.93 -20.88
C MET A 506 -15.58 -10.22 -20.03
N LEU A 507 -14.39 -9.96 -20.58
CA LEU A 507 -13.33 -9.21 -19.89
C LEU A 507 -13.78 -7.80 -19.49
N ARG A 508 -14.56 -7.16 -20.36
CA ARG A 508 -15.13 -5.84 -20.12
C ARG A 508 -16.20 -5.88 -19.01
N LYS A 509 -17.09 -6.87 -19.03
CA LYS A 509 -18.15 -7.05 -18.01
C LYS A 509 -17.61 -7.50 -16.65
N ASN A 510 -16.61 -8.38 -16.65
CA ASN A 510 -16.01 -8.96 -15.45
C ASN A 510 -14.77 -8.18 -14.98
N ARG A 511 -14.61 -6.92 -15.42
CA ARG A 511 -13.50 -6.06 -14.99
C ARG A 511 -13.64 -5.75 -13.49
N SER A 512 -12.96 -6.54 -12.67
CA SER A 512 -12.84 -6.33 -11.22
C SER A 512 -11.42 -5.89 -10.86
N GLU A 513 -11.29 -5.21 -9.72
CA GLU A 513 -9.98 -4.81 -9.18
C GLU A 513 -9.10 -6.05 -8.92
N LEU A 514 -9.70 -7.13 -8.41
CA LEU A 514 -9.01 -8.40 -8.17
C LEU A 514 -8.52 -9.05 -9.47
N MET A 515 -9.28 -9.00 -10.56
CA MET A 515 -8.85 -9.54 -11.86
C MET A 515 -7.64 -8.78 -12.41
N GLU A 516 -7.71 -7.45 -12.46
CA GLU A 516 -6.60 -6.61 -12.91
C GLU A 516 -5.36 -6.80 -12.02
N TYR A 517 -5.57 -6.94 -10.71
CA TYR A 517 -4.50 -7.20 -9.74
C TYR A 517 -3.87 -8.58 -9.94
N SER A 518 -4.70 -9.61 -10.15
CA SER A 518 -4.28 -11.01 -10.37
C SER A 518 -3.35 -11.10 -11.56
N CYS A 519 -3.72 -10.51 -12.70
CA CYS A 519 -2.91 -10.49 -13.91
C CYS A 519 -1.49 -9.91 -13.70
N ARG A 520 -1.35 -8.99 -12.73
CA ARG A 520 -0.12 -8.23 -12.53
C ARG A 520 0.80 -8.80 -11.46
N ARG A 521 0.25 -9.51 -10.47
CA ARG A 521 0.97 -9.74 -9.19
C ARG A 521 1.07 -11.20 -8.78
N TRP A 522 0.32 -12.11 -9.39
CA TRP A 522 0.30 -13.52 -9.00
C TRP A 522 1.71 -14.11 -8.83
N ASP A 523 2.63 -13.81 -9.76
CA ASP A 523 4.01 -14.30 -9.79
C ASP A 523 4.86 -13.82 -8.59
N VAL A 524 4.59 -12.62 -8.09
CA VAL A 524 5.34 -12.01 -7.00
C VAL A 524 4.98 -12.70 -5.69
N TYR A 525 3.69 -13.02 -5.50
CA TYR A 525 3.21 -13.75 -4.33
C TYR A 525 3.73 -15.18 -4.32
N CYS A 526 3.65 -15.89 -5.45
CA CYS A 526 4.09 -17.28 -5.52
C CYS A 526 5.58 -17.41 -5.14
N ARG A 527 6.44 -16.49 -5.59
CA ARG A 527 7.87 -16.50 -5.25
C ARG A 527 8.19 -16.27 -3.78
N GLN A 528 7.23 -15.89 -2.95
CA GLN A 528 7.40 -15.76 -1.50
C GLN A 528 6.97 -17.02 -0.74
N VAL A 529 6.46 -18.04 -1.43
CA VAL A 529 6.04 -19.32 -0.87
C VAL A 529 7.25 -20.25 -0.79
N GLU A 530 7.53 -20.79 0.40
CA GLU A 530 8.65 -21.69 0.65
C GLU A 530 8.33 -23.12 0.21
N SER A 531 7.09 -23.56 0.45
CA SER A 531 6.56 -24.87 0.03
C SER A 531 5.12 -24.69 -0.43
N PRO A 532 4.79 -24.93 -1.71
CA PRO A 532 3.43 -24.74 -2.22
C PRO A 532 2.48 -25.79 -1.63
N SER A 533 1.26 -25.36 -1.32
CA SER A 533 0.18 -26.25 -0.90
C SER A 533 -0.36 -27.07 -2.08
N PRO A 534 -1.07 -28.18 -1.83
CA PRO A 534 -1.75 -28.92 -2.90
C PRO A 534 -2.72 -28.05 -3.72
N ASN A 535 -3.35 -27.05 -3.08
CA ASN A 535 -4.24 -26.12 -3.76
C ASN A 535 -3.47 -25.19 -4.70
N LEU A 536 -2.32 -24.66 -4.27
CA LEU A 536 -1.46 -23.85 -5.12
C LEU A 536 -0.89 -24.66 -6.28
N CYS A 537 -0.43 -25.89 -6.03
CA CYS A 537 0.03 -26.80 -7.09
C CYS A 537 -1.07 -27.10 -8.10
N ALA A 538 -2.30 -27.36 -7.64
CA ALA A 538 -3.45 -27.57 -8.51
C ALA A 538 -3.77 -26.32 -9.35
N ALA A 539 -3.69 -25.12 -8.77
CA ALA A 539 -3.86 -23.86 -9.49
C ALA A 539 -2.76 -23.65 -10.55
N LEU A 540 -1.49 -23.92 -10.20
CA LEU A 540 -0.35 -23.84 -11.13
C LEU A 540 -0.47 -24.83 -12.27
N SER A 541 -0.96 -26.04 -12.01
CA SER A 541 -1.12 -27.08 -13.06
C SER A 541 -2.13 -26.70 -14.15
N LYS A 542 -3.05 -25.78 -13.84
CA LYS A 542 -4.06 -25.27 -14.78
C LYS A 542 -3.65 -23.97 -15.44
N PHE A 543 -2.49 -23.41 -15.11
CA PHE A 543 -2.10 -22.10 -15.62
C PHE A 543 -1.76 -22.15 -17.12
N ASP A 544 -2.50 -21.38 -17.93
CA ASP A 544 -2.13 -21.12 -19.33
C ASP A 544 -1.41 -19.76 -19.50
N PRO A 545 -0.12 -19.75 -19.86
CA PRO A 545 0.63 -18.52 -20.11
C PRO A 545 0.12 -17.72 -21.32
N HIS A 546 -0.52 -18.35 -22.32
CA HIS A 546 -1.03 -17.66 -23.51
C HIS A 546 -2.25 -16.82 -23.14
N PHE A 547 -3.23 -17.45 -22.48
CA PHE A 547 -4.36 -16.75 -21.88
C PHE A 547 -3.91 -15.65 -20.92
N ALA A 548 -3.02 -15.95 -19.97
CA ALA A 548 -2.57 -14.96 -18.99
C ALA A 548 -1.88 -13.76 -19.66
N LEU A 549 -1.10 -13.96 -20.72
CA LEU A 549 -0.51 -12.88 -21.51
C LEU A 549 -1.58 -12.07 -22.26
N ALA A 550 -2.58 -12.72 -22.85
CA ALA A 550 -3.67 -12.05 -23.55
C ALA A 550 -4.45 -11.10 -22.61
N VAL A 551 -4.77 -11.56 -21.39
CA VAL A 551 -5.44 -10.72 -20.38
C VAL A 551 -4.53 -9.58 -19.91
N CYS A 552 -3.23 -9.85 -19.73
CA CYS A 552 -2.26 -8.80 -19.40
C CYS A 552 -2.26 -7.69 -20.45
N MET A 553 -2.18 -8.06 -21.73
CA MET A 553 -2.19 -7.11 -22.85
C MET A 553 -3.48 -6.30 -22.93
N TYR A 554 -4.64 -6.94 -22.67
CA TYR A 554 -5.95 -6.27 -22.67
C TYR A 554 -6.05 -5.16 -21.61
N TYR A 555 -5.58 -5.42 -20.39
CA TYR A 555 -5.64 -4.43 -19.30
C TYR A 555 -4.42 -3.49 -19.26
N LYS A 556 -3.30 -3.85 -19.90
CA LYS A 556 -2.11 -2.99 -19.95
C LYS A 556 -1.14 -3.38 -21.10
N PRO A 557 -0.67 -2.41 -21.92
CA PRO A 557 0.22 -2.65 -23.06
C PRO A 557 1.58 -3.31 -22.79
N LEU A 558 2.11 -3.19 -21.58
CA LEU A 558 3.50 -3.55 -21.29
C LEU A 558 3.51 -4.77 -20.37
N PRO A 559 3.63 -5.98 -20.94
CA PRO A 559 3.68 -7.19 -20.15
C PRO A 559 5.00 -7.26 -19.37
N TYR A 560 4.96 -8.07 -18.33
CA TYR A 560 6.01 -8.23 -17.33
C TYR A 560 6.57 -9.67 -17.42
N LEU A 561 6.74 -10.21 -18.64
CA LEU A 561 7.17 -11.58 -18.90
C LEU A 561 8.53 -11.88 -18.26
N ARG A 562 9.42 -10.90 -18.15
CA ARG A 562 10.69 -11.06 -17.42
C ARG A 562 10.51 -11.52 -15.97
N TYR A 563 9.41 -11.14 -15.32
CA TYR A 563 9.13 -11.53 -13.94
C TYR A 563 8.63 -12.97 -13.87
N TRP A 564 8.04 -13.48 -14.96
CA TRP A 564 7.59 -14.87 -15.07
C TRP A 564 8.78 -15.85 -15.20
N GLU A 565 9.93 -15.47 -15.77
CA GLU A 565 11.11 -16.34 -15.68
C GLU A 565 11.56 -16.59 -14.22
N GLY A 566 11.29 -15.63 -13.34
CA GLY A 566 11.50 -15.79 -11.91
C GLY A 566 10.60 -16.86 -11.30
N ILE A 567 9.36 -17.01 -11.80
CA ILE A 567 8.42 -18.02 -11.28
C ILE A 567 8.83 -19.43 -11.69
N VAL A 568 9.30 -19.61 -12.93
CA VAL A 568 9.79 -20.92 -13.40
C VAL A 568 10.98 -21.38 -12.57
N ARG A 569 11.94 -20.48 -12.29
CA ARG A 569 13.08 -20.77 -11.41
C ARG A 569 12.66 -21.13 -9.99
N TRP A 570 11.63 -20.47 -9.47
CA TRP A 570 11.06 -20.77 -8.15
C TRP A 570 10.34 -22.12 -8.13
N ALA A 571 9.63 -22.49 -9.20
CA ALA A 571 8.85 -23.73 -9.24
C ALA A 571 9.72 -24.99 -9.42
N LYS A 572 10.80 -24.91 -10.20
CA LYS A 572 11.68 -26.07 -10.53
C LYS A 572 12.06 -26.99 -9.35
N PRO A 573 12.44 -26.47 -8.16
CA PRO A 573 12.84 -27.31 -7.03
C PRO A 573 11.72 -28.20 -6.47
N PHE A 574 10.44 -27.91 -6.73
CA PHE A 574 9.32 -28.70 -6.20
C PHE A 574 9.02 -29.98 -7.00
N GLY A 575 9.72 -30.21 -8.13
CA GLY A 575 9.68 -31.48 -8.83
C GLY A 575 8.32 -31.80 -9.45
N GLU A 576 7.80 -33.00 -9.18
CA GLU A 576 6.55 -33.53 -9.76
C GLU A 576 5.37 -32.56 -9.63
N ASP A 577 5.21 -31.95 -8.46
CA ASP A 577 4.03 -31.17 -8.09
C ASP A 577 3.86 -29.91 -8.96
N THR A 578 4.95 -29.42 -9.56
CA THR A 578 4.95 -28.24 -10.45
C THR A 578 5.50 -28.53 -11.84
N ARG A 579 5.78 -29.79 -12.18
CA ARG A 579 6.44 -30.16 -13.45
C ARG A 579 5.67 -29.64 -14.66
N SER A 580 4.37 -29.91 -14.72
CA SER A 580 3.52 -29.50 -15.84
C SER A 580 3.53 -27.97 -16.03
N PHE A 581 3.48 -27.21 -14.93
CA PHE A 581 3.60 -25.75 -14.97
C PHE A 581 4.95 -25.30 -15.54
N VAL A 582 6.05 -25.88 -15.06
CA VAL A 582 7.41 -25.56 -15.54
C VAL A 582 7.55 -25.86 -17.03
N GLU A 583 7.12 -27.04 -17.48
CA GLU A 583 7.18 -27.45 -18.89
C GLU A 583 6.35 -26.53 -19.79
N THR A 584 5.12 -26.21 -19.38
CA THR A 584 4.24 -25.29 -20.11
C THR A 584 4.85 -23.90 -20.25
N CYS A 585 5.37 -23.33 -19.15
CA CYS A 585 6.03 -22.03 -19.19
C CYS A 585 7.34 -22.06 -19.99
N GLU A 586 8.17 -23.09 -19.85
CA GLU A 586 9.41 -23.23 -20.64
C GLU A 586 9.13 -23.36 -22.13
N SER A 587 8.08 -24.10 -22.51
CA SER A 587 7.62 -24.17 -23.89
C SER A 587 7.20 -22.80 -24.41
N PHE A 588 6.37 -22.08 -23.64
CA PHE A 588 5.97 -20.72 -23.96
C PHE A 588 7.17 -19.76 -24.14
N PHE A 589 8.20 -19.86 -23.30
CA PHE A 589 9.41 -19.04 -23.43
C PHE A 589 10.30 -19.40 -24.62
N ARG A 590 10.12 -20.57 -25.26
CA ARG A 590 10.79 -20.89 -26.54
C ARG A 590 10.18 -20.10 -27.69
N GLY A 591 8.86 -19.92 -27.67
CA GLY A 591 8.14 -19.06 -28.59
C GLY A 591 6.64 -19.28 -28.55
N PHE A 592 5.91 -18.30 -29.07
CA PHE A 592 4.45 -18.31 -29.24
C PHE A 592 4.07 -17.43 -30.43
N CYS A 593 2.83 -17.50 -30.86
CA CYS A 593 2.26 -16.68 -31.92
C CYS A 593 1.25 -15.70 -31.33
N ILE A 594 1.14 -14.52 -31.96
CA ILE A 594 0.09 -13.56 -31.69
C ILE A 594 -0.68 -13.30 -32.98
N ALA A 595 -2.00 -13.45 -32.92
CA ALA A 595 -2.90 -13.19 -34.03
C ALA A 595 -3.70 -11.90 -33.76
N PHE A 596 -3.60 -10.97 -34.71
CA PHE A 596 -4.20 -9.65 -34.63
C PHE A 596 -5.49 -9.60 -35.46
N PRO A 597 -6.63 -9.20 -34.85
CA PRO A 597 -7.85 -8.91 -35.57
C PRO A 597 -7.66 -7.84 -36.65
N PRO A 598 -8.43 -7.86 -37.76
CA PRO A 598 -8.35 -6.85 -38.82
C PRO A 598 -8.59 -5.40 -38.37
N ALA A 599 -9.24 -5.21 -37.21
CA ALA A 599 -9.49 -3.90 -36.61
C ALA A 599 -8.22 -3.22 -36.07
N ILE A 600 -7.14 -3.97 -35.84
CA ILE A 600 -5.89 -3.47 -35.29
C ILE A 600 -5.01 -2.98 -36.44
N LEU A 601 -4.45 -1.78 -36.32
CA LEU A 601 -3.65 -1.20 -37.39
C LEU A 601 -2.33 -1.98 -37.54
N GLN A 602 -1.87 -2.15 -38.77
CA GLN A 602 -0.66 -2.93 -39.09
C GLN A 602 0.58 -2.46 -38.33
N HIS A 603 0.74 -1.14 -38.15
CA HIS A 603 1.87 -0.58 -37.41
C HIS A 603 1.78 -0.82 -35.89
N GLU A 604 0.57 -0.91 -35.33
CA GLU A 604 0.34 -1.26 -33.92
C GLU A 604 0.69 -2.73 -33.68
N ALA A 605 0.19 -3.62 -34.54
CA ALA A 605 0.50 -5.05 -34.50
C ALA A 605 2.02 -5.32 -34.59
N LEU A 606 2.71 -4.63 -35.50
CA LEU A 606 4.16 -4.68 -35.62
C LEU A 606 4.86 -4.21 -34.34
N TRP A 607 4.41 -3.09 -33.77
CA TRP A 607 4.99 -2.52 -32.57
C TRP A 607 4.85 -3.44 -31.36
N TRP A 608 3.66 -4.01 -31.14
CA TRP A 608 3.42 -4.93 -30.04
C TRP A 608 4.19 -6.24 -30.17
N THR A 609 4.32 -6.76 -31.40
CA THR A 609 5.18 -7.94 -31.66
C THR A 609 6.63 -7.67 -31.25
N PHE A 610 7.13 -6.47 -31.58
CA PHE A 610 8.48 -6.05 -31.22
C PHE A 610 8.68 -5.89 -29.71
N GLU A 611 7.75 -5.24 -29.00
CA GLU A 611 7.79 -5.08 -27.54
C GLU A 611 7.84 -6.43 -26.81
N LEU A 612 6.97 -7.37 -27.22
CA LEU A 612 6.90 -8.71 -26.62
C LEU A 612 8.20 -9.51 -26.78
N GLU A 613 8.81 -9.49 -27.97
CA GLU A 613 10.10 -10.15 -28.20
C GLU A 613 11.22 -9.59 -27.32
N GLN A 614 11.22 -8.28 -27.07
CA GLN A 614 12.21 -7.68 -26.19
C GLN A 614 11.99 -8.04 -24.72
N ASP A 615 10.74 -8.04 -24.26
CA ASP A 615 10.44 -8.37 -22.87
C ASP A 615 10.73 -9.85 -22.54
N LEU A 616 10.59 -10.76 -23.53
CA LEU A 616 11.07 -12.15 -23.43
C LEU A 616 12.57 -12.26 -23.12
N VAL A 617 13.38 -11.27 -23.50
CA VAL A 617 14.84 -11.22 -23.27
C VAL A 617 15.20 -10.26 -22.11
N GLN A 618 14.19 -9.82 -21.34
CA GLN A 618 14.35 -9.03 -20.11
C GLN A 618 15.00 -7.65 -20.29
N ARG A 619 14.82 -6.96 -21.42
CA ARG A 619 15.35 -5.61 -21.63
C ARG A 619 14.25 -4.59 -21.93
N PHE A 620 14.38 -3.40 -21.34
CA PHE A 620 13.54 -2.26 -21.70
C PHE A 620 14.03 -1.64 -23.01
N LEU A 621 13.10 -1.21 -23.84
CA LEU A 621 13.39 -0.38 -25.00
C LEU A 621 14.11 0.90 -24.59
N ASN A 622 15.23 1.19 -25.24
CA ASN A 622 15.79 2.54 -25.27
C ASN A 622 15.26 3.33 -26.47
N ASP A 623 15.32 4.66 -26.41
CA ASP A 623 14.80 5.54 -27.47
C ASP A 623 15.41 5.25 -28.86
N VAL A 624 16.57 4.61 -28.91
CA VAL A 624 17.29 4.31 -30.16
C VAL A 624 16.64 3.12 -30.87
N GLN A 625 16.31 2.06 -30.15
CA GLN A 625 15.59 0.90 -30.71
C GLN A 625 14.20 1.31 -31.18
N LYS A 626 13.51 2.17 -30.41
CA LYS A 626 12.23 2.77 -30.85
C LYS A 626 12.41 3.57 -32.14
N ARG A 627 13.47 4.39 -32.24
CA ARG A 627 13.83 5.13 -33.46
C ARG A 627 14.22 4.23 -34.63
N LEU A 628 14.88 3.09 -34.40
CA LEU A 628 15.25 2.13 -35.44
C LEU A 628 14.00 1.59 -36.12
N VAL A 629 13.06 1.04 -35.35
CA VAL A 629 11.79 0.52 -35.88
C VAL A 629 10.99 1.65 -36.55
N LYS A 630 10.93 2.83 -35.92
CA LYS A 630 10.30 4.02 -36.51
C LYS A 630 10.84 4.36 -37.90
N ASN A 631 12.17 4.37 -38.05
CA ASN A 631 12.82 4.73 -39.31
C ASN A 631 12.70 3.64 -40.39
N LEU A 632 12.71 2.36 -40.00
CA LEU A 632 12.61 1.23 -40.91
C LEU A 632 11.24 1.12 -41.56
N TYR A 633 10.19 1.33 -40.78
CA TYR A 633 8.79 1.14 -41.20
C TYR A 633 8.04 2.45 -41.43
N SER A 634 8.72 3.60 -41.31
CA SER A 634 8.13 4.95 -41.46
C SER A 634 6.91 5.21 -40.58
N ILE A 635 6.94 4.72 -39.34
CA ILE A 635 5.81 4.81 -38.41
C ILE A 635 5.80 6.18 -37.71
N GLU A 636 4.62 6.80 -37.55
CA GLU A 636 4.46 8.06 -36.82
C GLU A 636 4.52 7.85 -35.29
N GLN A 637 4.90 8.87 -34.53
CA GLN A 637 5.04 8.73 -33.07
C GLN A 637 3.70 8.43 -32.36
N ALA A 638 2.61 9.09 -32.75
CA ALA A 638 1.28 8.87 -32.18
C ALA A 638 0.79 7.42 -32.39
N ALA A 639 1.17 6.81 -33.51
CA ALA A 639 0.89 5.42 -33.85
C ALA A 639 1.68 4.41 -33.01
N MET A 640 2.76 4.81 -32.32
CA MET A 640 3.53 3.95 -31.41
C MET A 640 3.14 4.12 -29.94
N GLU A 641 2.36 5.15 -29.62
CA GLU A 641 1.87 5.44 -28.27
C GLU A 641 0.44 4.93 -28.03
N SER A 642 -0.20 4.32 -29.05
CA SER A 642 -1.52 3.72 -28.90
C SER A 642 -1.45 2.50 -27.97
N SER A 643 -2.34 2.51 -26.97
CA SER A 643 -2.48 1.45 -25.99
C SER A 643 -3.40 0.35 -26.57
N PRO A 644 -3.07 -0.94 -26.44
CA PRO A 644 -4.01 -2.03 -26.67
C PRO A 644 -5.09 -2.11 -25.58
N GLU A 645 -5.16 -1.14 -24.65
CA GLU A 645 -6.19 -1.14 -23.62
C GLU A 645 -7.56 -1.25 -24.27
N GLY A 646 -8.24 -2.36 -23.97
CA GLY A 646 -9.56 -2.64 -24.51
C GLY A 646 -9.61 -3.47 -25.79
N HIS A 647 -8.48 -3.93 -26.36
CA HIS A 647 -8.48 -4.83 -27.51
C HIS A 647 -8.09 -6.27 -27.12
N ALA A 648 -8.95 -7.24 -27.40
CA ALA A 648 -8.61 -8.65 -27.19
C ALA A 648 -7.67 -9.16 -28.29
N LEU A 649 -6.66 -9.94 -27.88
CA LEU A 649 -5.67 -10.57 -28.77
C LEU A 649 -5.70 -12.09 -28.60
N LEU A 650 -5.41 -12.80 -29.68
CA LEU A 650 -5.32 -14.26 -29.66
C LEU A 650 -3.85 -14.69 -29.61
N MET A 651 -3.45 -15.25 -28.48
CA MET A 651 -2.13 -15.81 -28.19
C MET A 651 -2.21 -17.32 -28.44
N LEU A 652 -1.27 -17.84 -29.21
CA LEU A 652 -1.27 -19.22 -29.70
C LEU A 652 0.10 -19.87 -29.44
N PRO A 653 0.16 -21.19 -29.23
CA PRO A 653 1.42 -21.92 -29.23
C PRO A 653 2.22 -21.76 -30.54
N SER A 654 3.54 -21.90 -30.49
CA SER A 654 4.41 -21.78 -31.68
C SER A 654 4.19 -22.89 -32.72
N ASP A 655 3.69 -24.06 -32.29
CA ASP A 655 3.57 -25.29 -33.08
C ASP A 655 2.18 -25.49 -33.70
N THR A 656 1.19 -24.66 -33.36
CA THR A 656 -0.16 -24.71 -33.95
C THR A 656 -0.13 -24.40 -35.45
N ARG A 657 0.04 -25.45 -36.27
CA ARG A 657 -0.26 -25.39 -37.71
C ARG A 657 -1.76 -25.16 -37.88
N THR A 658 -2.10 -24.11 -38.62
CA THR A 658 -3.42 -23.89 -39.27
C THR A 658 -4.63 -23.86 -38.33
N ILE A 659 -4.78 -22.79 -37.57
CA ILE A 659 -6.11 -22.23 -37.33
C ILE A 659 -6.38 -21.28 -38.52
N PRO A 660 -7.38 -21.55 -39.37
CA PRO A 660 -7.69 -20.67 -40.49
C PRO A 660 -8.33 -19.38 -39.96
N LEU A 661 -7.51 -18.39 -39.64
CA LEU A 661 -7.93 -17.03 -39.34
C LEU A 661 -7.84 -16.23 -40.65
N GLU A 662 -8.86 -16.34 -41.49
CA GLU A 662 -8.94 -15.57 -42.73
C GLU A 662 -8.84 -14.07 -42.40
N ASP A 663 -7.96 -13.35 -43.10
CA ASP A 663 -7.67 -11.92 -42.95
C ASP A 663 -6.99 -11.45 -41.63
N TRP A 664 -6.52 -12.35 -40.77
CA TRP A 664 -5.77 -11.98 -39.56
C TRP A 664 -4.26 -11.96 -39.81
N ASN A 665 -3.57 -11.00 -39.20
CA ASN A 665 -2.11 -10.98 -39.21
C ASN A 665 -1.59 -11.85 -38.07
N ILE A 666 -0.75 -12.85 -38.37
CA ILE A 666 -0.15 -13.74 -37.38
C ILE A 666 1.35 -13.50 -37.31
N ALA A 667 1.85 -13.13 -36.15
CA ALA A 667 3.28 -12.93 -35.91
C ALA A 667 3.83 -13.99 -34.96
N HIS A 668 4.95 -14.60 -35.35
CA HIS A 668 5.69 -15.55 -34.53
C HIS A 668 6.71 -14.82 -33.67
N ILE A 669 6.60 -15.00 -32.36
CA ILE A 669 7.45 -14.41 -31.34
C ILE A 669 8.35 -15.53 -30.79
N ALA A 670 9.65 -15.35 -30.92
CA ALA A 670 10.64 -16.32 -30.43
C ALA A 670 11.73 -15.63 -29.62
N LYS A 671 12.28 -16.34 -28.64
CA LYS A 671 13.39 -15.84 -27.82
C LYS A 671 14.59 -15.42 -28.68
N ILE A 672 14.91 -16.20 -29.71
CA ILE A 672 16.00 -15.91 -30.65
C ILE A 672 15.82 -14.58 -31.37
N ASN A 673 14.58 -14.17 -31.67
CA ASN A 673 14.32 -12.90 -32.35
C ASN A 673 14.63 -11.71 -31.44
N GLY A 674 14.18 -11.79 -30.18
CA GLY A 674 14.54 -10.82 -29.15
C GLY A 674 16.04 -10.76 -28.92
N ASP A 675 16.71 -11.91 -28.84
CA ASP A 675 18.16 -11.99 -28.57
C ASP A 675 18.98 -11.26 -29.65
N VAL A 676 18.58 -11.39 -30.91
CA VAL A 676 19.21 -10.67 -32.03
C VAL A 676 19.04 -9.14 -31.89
N LEU A 677 17.86 -8.67 -31.50
CA LEU A 677 17.60 -7.24 -31.27
C LEU A 677 18.36 -6.68 -30.06
N THR A 678 18.56 -7.48 -29.01
CA THR A 678 19.30 -7.06 -27.82
C THR A 678 20.81 -7.04 -28.00
N ARG A 679 21.35 -7.81 -28.96
CA ARG A 679 22.78 -7.87 -29.25
C ARG A 679 23.30 -6.66 -30.02
N LEU A 680 22.43 -5.74 -30.46
CA LEU A 680 22.85 -4.45 -31.00
C LEU A 680 23.73 -3.69 -29.97
N PRO A 681 24.98 -3.30 -30.30
CA PRO A 681 25.91 -2.62 -29.40
C PRO A 681 25.40 -1.33 -28.75
N ARG A 682 25.99 -1.03 -27.59
CA ARG A 682 25.78 0.26 -26.92
C ARG A 682 26.22 1.48 -27.72
N SER A 683 27.19 1.33 -28.60
CA SER A 683 27.67 2.38 -29.49
C SER A 683 26.66 2.81 -30.55
N PHE A 684 25.69 1.95 -30.91
CA PHE A 684 24.54 2.37 -31.72
C PHE A 684 23.61 3.30 -30.93
N TYR A 685 23.64 3.24 -29.60
CA TYR A 685 22.74 4.01 -28.75
C TYR A 685 23.11 5.49 -28.60
N THR A 686 24.38 5.85 -28.84
CA THR A 686 24.91 7.19 -28.57
C THR A 686 25.20 8.02 -29.82
N CYS A 687 25.29 7.39 -31.00
CA CYS A 687 25.70 8.07 -32.24
C CYS A 687 24.73 7.85 -33.39
N LYS A 688 24.19 8.96 -33.96
CA LYS A 688 23.22 8.94 -35.08
C LYS A 688 23.80 8.28 -36.34
N ASN A 689 25.09 8.49 -36.61
CA ASN A 689 25.76 7.96 -37.80
C ASN A 689 25.83 6.42 -37.81
N HIS A 690 25.93 5.78 -36.64
CA HIS A 690 25.94 4.31 -36.56
C HIS A 690 24.57 3.72 -36.90
N LEU A 691 23.48 4.36 -36.47
CA LEU A 691 22.14 3.93 -36.84
C LEU A 691 21.93 4.01 -38.37
N GLU A 692 22.40 5.09 -38.99
CA GLU A 692 22.36 5.25 -40.44
C GLU A 692 23.19 4.18 -41.18
N LEU A 693 24.36 3.81 -40.66
CA LEU A 693 25.18 2.70 -41.18
C LEU A 693 24.48 1.34 -41.06
N LEU A 694 23.81 1.05 -39.94
CA LEU A 694 23.03 -0.18 -39.77
C LEU A 694 21.85 -0.24 -40.75
N LEU A 695 21.15 0.87 -40.92
CA LEU A 695 20.07 0.98 -41.90
C LEU A 695 20.61 0.78 -43.34
N ASP A 696 21.76 1.34 -43.66
CA ASP A 696 22.41 1.17 -44.96
C ASP A 696 22.83 -0.29 -45.22
N ASP A 697 23.31 -1.00 -44.21
CA ASP A 697 23.60 -2.42 -44.32
C ASP A 697 22.35 -3.29 -44.48
N ILE A 698 21.23 -2.87 -43.90
CA ILE A 698 19.92 -3.52 -44.09
C ILE A 698 19.41 -3.30 -45.53
N TRP A 699 19.54 -2.08 -46.07
CA TRP A 699 18.99 -1.72 -47.38
C TRP A 699 19.86 -2.12 -48.57
N ASN A 700 21.17 -1.96 -48.44
CA ASN A 700 22.11 -2.14 -49.55
C ASN A 700 22.88 -3.46 -49.46
N ASP A 701 22.59 -4.26 -48.43
CA ASP A 701 23.24 -5.55 -48.17
C ASP A 701 24.79 -5.45 -48.02
N THR A 702 25.28 -4.38 -47.39
CA THR A 702 26.71 -4.00 -47.42
C THR A 702 27.61 -4.52 -46.28
N TYR A 703 27.07 -5.24 -45.27
CA TYR A 703 27.81 -5.87 -44.15
C TYR A 703 28.90 -5.02 -43.44
N LYS A 704 28.86 -3.69 -43.53
CA LYS A 704 29.89 -2.78 -43.01
C LYS A 704 29.99 -2.80 -41.49
N ILE A 705 28.87 -2.84 -40.77
CA ILE A 705 28.86 -2.90 -39.31
C ILE A 705 29.41 -4.24 -38.78
N ALA A 706 29.22 -5.33 -39.53
CA ALA A 706 29.76 -6.64 -39.20
C ALA A 706 31.30 -6.63 -39.37
N SER A 707 31.82 -5.98 -40.41
CA SER A 707 33.27 -5.84 -40.62
C SER A 707 33.96 -4.96 -39.58
N HIS A 708 33.23 -4.07 -38.90
CA HIS A 708 33.73 -3.31 -37.75
C HIS A 708 33.60 -4.06 -36.41
N GLY A 709 33.13 -5.31 -36.42
CA GLY A 709 32.98 -6.15 -35.24
C GLY A 709 31.89 -5.66 -34.27
N TRP A 710 30.94 -4.86 -34.74
CA TRP A 710 29.87 -4.32 -33.91
C TRP A 710 28.78 -5.37 -33.66
N ILE A 711 28.38 -6.13 -34.68
CA ILE A 711 27.50 -7.30 -34.54
C ILE A 711 28.05 -8.46 -35.34
N THR A 712 27.62 -9.68 -35.04
CA THR A 712 27.97 -10.83 -35.86
C THR A 712 27.23 -10.77 -37.20
N GLU A 713 27.80 -11.39 -38.23
CA GLU A 713 27.17 -11.50 -39.54
C GLU A 713 25.84 -12.27 -39.46
N ASP A 714 25.81 -13.37 -38.70
CA ASP A 714 24.60 -14.16 -38.44
C ASP A 714 23.49 -13.32 -37.79
N ASP A 715 23.83 -12.42 -36.85
CA ASP A 715 22.84 -11.55 -36.21
C ASP A 715 22.26 -10.53 -37.17
N LEU A 716 23.09 -9.99 -38.08
CA LEU A 716 22.63 -9.08 -39.12
C LEU A 716 21.71 -9.79 -40.11
N ILE A 717 22.06 -11.00 -40.52
CA ILE A 717 21.24 -11.84 -41.41
C ILE A 717 19.89 -12.15 -40.75
N HIS A 718 19.91 -12.59 -39.49
CA HIS A 718 18.68 -12.91 -38.76
C HIS A 718 17.81 -11.67 -38.52
N LEU A 719 18.43 -10.53 -38.21
CA LEU A 719 17.72 -9.25 -38.06
C LEU A 719 17.03 -8.84 -39.38
N LYS A 720 17.74 -8.90 -40.51
CA LYS A 720 17.16 -8.65 -41.83
C LYS A 720 15.99 -9.58 -42.11
N TRP A 721 16.17 -10.87 -41.86
CA TRP A 721 15.13 -11.88 -42.06
C TRP A 721 13.87 -11.59 -41.23
N ILE A 722 14.01 -11.27 -39.94
CA ILE A 722 12.88 -10.87 -39.07
C ILE A 722 12.15 -9.66 -39.66
N LEU A 723 12.90 -8.64 -40.07
CA LEU A 723 12.33 -7.39 -40.58
C LEU A 723 11.55 -7.59 -41.88
N VAL A 724 12.12 -8.35 -42.83
CA VAL A 724 11.48 -8.72 -44.09
C VAL A 724 10.22 -9.55 -43.83
N LYS A 725 10.31 -10.57 -42.95
CA LYS A 725 9.16 -11.39 -42.59
C LYS A 725 8.02 -10.56 -41.99
N ARG A 726 8.34 -9.59 -41.14
CA ARG A 726 7.35 -8.68 -40.56
C ARG A 726 6.76 -7.72 -41.59
N ALA A 727 7.56 -7.21 -42.51
CA ALA A 727 7.08 -6.39 -43.62
C ALA A 727 6.08 -7.16 -44.48
N GLU A 728 6.36 -8.43 -44.77
CA GLU A 728 5.44 -9.34 -45.46
C GLU A 728 4.16 -9.60 -44.66
N ILE A 729 4.28 -9.99 -43.38
CA ILE A 729 3.14 -10.33 -42.51
C ILE A 729 2.20 -9.15 -42.35
N PHE A 730 2.72 -7.95 -42.09
CA PHE A 730 1.90 -6.78 -41.82
C PHE A 730 1.65 -5.91 -43.06
N GLY A 731 2.13 -6.30 -44.25
CA GLY A 731 1.96 -5.52 -45.47
C GLY A 731 2.60 -4.12 -45.43
N ILE A 732 3.63 -3.93 -44.60
CA ILE A 732 4.31 -2.64 -44.42
C ILE A 732 5.53 -2.59 -45.34
N LEU A 733 5.66 -1.53 -46.11
CA LEU A 733 6.86 -1.31 -46.93
C LEU A 733 8.04 -0.96 -46.03
N LEU A 734 9.13 -1.73 -46.16
CA LEU A 734 10.43 -1.28 -45.67
C LEU A 734 10.79 0.00 -46.43
N ARG A 735 11.25 1.02 -45.71
CA ARG A 735 11.65 2.27 -46.34
C ARG A 735 12.83 2.02 -47.26
N CYS A 736 12.63 1.95 -48.58
CA CYS A 736 13.75 1.98 -49.51
C CYS A 736 14.41 3.35 -49.46
N ARG A 737 15.75 3.42 -49.38
CA ARG A 737 16.43 4.63 -49.84
C ARG A 737 16.15 4.73 -51.34
N THR A 738 15.22 5.59 -51.72
CA THR A 738 15.27 6.17 -53.05
C THR A 738 16.59 6.90 -53.10
N ILE A 739 17.59 6.30 -53.75
CA ILE A 739 18.72 7.08 -54.24
C ILE A 739 18.07 8.01 -55.27
N GLU A 740 17.72 9.22 -54.87
CA GLU A 740 17.54 10.28 -55.83
C GLU A 740 18.89 10.44 -56.51
N VAL A 741 19.03 9.78 -57.67
CA VAL A 741 20.06 10.12 -58.63
C VAL A 741 19.67 11.50 -59.13
N THR A 742 20.06 12.53 -58.38
CA THR A 742 20.19 13.86 -58.94
C THR A 742 21.23 13.74 -60.03
N ASN A 743 20.77 13.77 -61.29
CA ASN A 743 21.62 13.88 -62.46
C ASN A 743 22.63 15.00 -62.24
N GLY A 744 23.88 14.65 -61.93
CA GLY A 744 24.91 15.68 -61.74
C GLY A 744 26.16 15.26 -60.98
N LYS A 745 26.95 14.38 -61.60
CA LYS A 745 28.39 14.13 -61.41
C LYS A 745 28.80 13.10 -60.34
N GLN A 746 29.62 12.18 -60.84
CA GLN A 746 30.43 11.20 -60.14
C GLN A 746 31.34 11.86 -59.10
N GLU A 747 31.30 11.36 -57.87
CA GLU A 747 32.44 10.77 -57.14
C GLU A 747 31.95 9.88 -56.01
#